data_AF-A0A3N5XF48-F1
#
_entry.id   AF-A0A3N5XF48-F1
#
_cell.length_a   1.000
_cell.length_b   1.000
_cell.length_c   1.000
_cell.angle_alpha   90.00
_cell.angle_beta   90.00
_cell.angle_gamma   90.00
#
_symmetry.space_group_name_H-M   'P 1'
#
loop_
_entity.id
_entity.type
_entity.pdbx_description
1 polymer ?
#
loop_
_entity_poly.entity_id
_entity_poly.type
_entity_poly.pdbx_seq_one_letter_code
_entity_poly.pdbx_strand_id
1 'polypeptide(L)'
;MLVRSKLFRLYLSLPALAFCLAGLFAKDGDDHEKSLLSNTRQLIFEGVRSGEGYFSRDGSQLIFQSEREPGNPFFQIYLMDMATGDTRRVSPGQGRTTCGWVHPSNQKVLFASTHLDPGAQEKQKKEYEVRAAGKAKSYGWDYDEYYDIFELDLKSGQLRNLTTARGYDAEGSYSPDGKTIAFASNREAYSSPMTEKDKSIFEKDASYMMDIYLMNADGSNVRRVTSEKGYDGGPFFSWDGSKICWRRFNEDGSKAEIFVMDADGSNQKRITSLDAMSWAPFFHPSDDYLIFATNIHGFTNFELYLVDAEGKSQPVRATNTEGFDGLPVFSPDGKRLVWTSNRGLGRNAQLFAADWNDAEARRLLNLGPAQPSQTTSAASPGSSVVAKTQPAINADDLKLYVGALASEEMAGRLTGTKGEMLATTYVADVFKGLGLAPAGVGGSYFQEFEFTAGVSPGPKNRLSLGKDKDAKAAEEPKLDTDWRPLGLSKTGEFGPAPVVFAGYGISAPKSEANEAYDSYSGLDVKDKWVLVFRFLPEDVSPEVRQHLSRFSNLRYKAMAAREKGALGLIVTSGPRSKVKEQLIRMTFDASLAGSGVAALSITDELASKIVAAAGKTLEQLQAELDSGKQVPGIVVPGVSVQASIDILHEKKKGRNVLARLDSGLTNPGAVVIGAHIDHLGDGAGGNSLAKEEEKGKPHYGADDNASGTASMLEIAQYLTDRKAKGQLTPKRDVIFAAWSGEELGLIGSTHFAQSFPDGKGRAQLTPEIIAYLNLDMVGRLDKNLILQGVGSSSIWPKEIERRNAVIGLPLVTQNESYLPTDATAFYIKKVPILSAFTGAHEDYHSPRDTADKLNYEGIQKIARLMGLIAESLVASDQAPDYKEMEKPKDVQAGGRRVYLGTIPDFGQGSDVV
;
A
#
# COMPACT_ATOMS: atom_id res chain seq x y z
N MET A 1 33.40 66.56 4.54
CA MET A 1 32.51 67.64 5.01
C MET A 1 31.43 66.97 5.84
N LEU A 2 31.32 67.06 7.18
CA LEU A 2 32.22 67.37 8.30
C LEU A 2 32.31 66.04 9.10
N VAL A 3 33.43 65.35 9.35
CA VAL A 3 34.79 65.65 9.85
C VAL A 3 34.82 66.11 11.32
N ARG A 4 35.16 65.17 12.22
CA ARG A 4 36.30 65.17 13.18
C ARG A 4 36.07 64.05 14.22
N SER A 5 37.01 63.21 14.68
CA SER A 5 38.42 63.00 14.36
C SER A 5 39.01 61.92 15.31
N LYS A 6 40.11 61.26 14.88
CA LYS A 6 41.18 60.60 15.68
C LYS A 6 40.85 59.27 16.40
N LEU A 7 41.71 58.25 16.53
CA LEU A 7 42.99 57.87 15.91
C LEU A 7 43.30 56.40 16.30
N PHE A 8 44.23 55.83 15.56
CA PHE A 8 44.74 54.46 15.47
C PHE A 8 45.90 54.11 16.46
N ARG A 9 46.11 52.79 16.72
CA ARG A 9 47.37 51.99 16.97
C ARG A 9 47.47 51.25 18.33
N LEU A 10 47.49 49.90 18.37
CA LEU A 10 48.62 48.91 18.22
C LEU A 10 49.66 49.03 19.36
N TYR A 11 50.15 48.02 20.10
CA TYR A 11 50.49 46.60 19.82
C TYR A 11 50.97 45.85 21.11
N LEU A 12 50.90 44.50 21.09
CA LEU A 12 51.86 43.47 21.65
C LEU A 12 51.94 43.09 23.15
N SER A 13 51.55 41.84 23.48
CA SER A 13 52.37 40.70 23.99
C SER A 13 51.64 39.72 24.96
N LEU A 14 51.74 38.40 24.70
CA LEU A 14 51.30 37.20 25.47
C LEU A 14 52.22 36.93 26.70
N PRO A 15 52.02 35.86 27.53
CA PRO A 15 50.82 35.29 28.19
C PRO A 15 51.07 34.98 29.71
N ALA A 16 50.03 34.67 30.51
CA ALA A 16 50.07 33.63 31.58
C ALA A 16 48.80 33.60 32.46
N LEU A 17 48.27 32.38 32.58
CA LEU A 17 47.53 31.81 33.73
C LEU A 17 46.35 32.58 34.34
N ALA A 18 45.14 32.16 33.97
CA ALA A 18 44.10 31.86 34.94
C ALA A 18 43.24 30.70 34.39
N PHE A 19 43.63 29.50 34.82
CA PHE A 19 42.85 28.27 34.69
C PHE A 19 41.71 28.30 35.73
N CYS A 20 40.63 27.56 35.42
CA CYS A 20 39.52 27.15 36.30
C CYS A 20 38.33 28.10 36.46
N LEU A 21 37.34 27.92 35.56
CA LEU A 21 35.92 27.59 35.82
C LEU A 21 35.04 28.13 34.68
N ALA A 22 35.23 27.57 33.49
CA ALA A 22 34.28 27.67 32.39
C ALA A 22 34.32 26.34 31.65
N GLY A 23 33.45 25.42 32.05
CA GLY A 23 33.38 24.09 31.49
C GLY A 23 32.15 23.37 32.01
N LEU A 24 31.04 23.59 31.31
CA LEU A 24 29.91 22.67 31.09
C LEU A 24 28.74 23.47 30.50
N PHE A 25 28.95 24.05 29.31
CA PHE A 25 27.86 24.20 28.37
C PHE A 25 28.04 23.08 27.35
N ALA A 26 27.04 22.20 27.27
CA ALA A 26 27.04 21.07 26.36
C ALA A 26 27.29 21.56 24.93
N LYS A 27 28.25 20.92 24.27
CA LYS A 27 28.52 21.07 22.84
C LYS A 27 27.29 20.66 22.03
N ASP A 28 27.06 21.35 20.91
CA ASP A 28 26.35 20.80 19.76
C ASP A 28 26.85 19.38 19.48
N GLY A 29 26.00 18.35 19.58
CA GLY A 29 26.46 16.99 19.28
C GLY A 29 25.65 15.76 19.68
N ASP A 30 24.39 15.85 20.13
CA ASP A 30 23.58 14.65 20.42
C ASP A 30 22.21 14.71 19.70
N ASP A 31 22.20 14.37 18.41
CA ASP A 31 20.98 14.08 17.63
C ASP A 31 20.46 12.68 18.01
N HIS A 32 19.80 12.59 19.18
CA HIS A 32 19.17 11.34 19.64
C HIS A 32 17.83 11.05 18.96
N GLU A 33 17.27 11.99 18.20
CA GLU A 33 15.94 11.82 17.60
C GLU A 33 15.88 10.57 16.72
N LYS A 34 16.90 10.33 15.88
CA LYS A 34 16.95 9.15 15.00
C LYS A 34 17.20 7.83 15.72
N SER A 35 17.78 7.84 16.93
CA SER A 35 17.99 6.61 17.70
C SER A 35 16.78 6.27 18.58
N LEU A 36 16.00 7.28 18.98
CA LEU A 36 14.80 7.15 19.81
C LEU A 36 13.52 6.98 18.98
N LEU A 37 13.43 7.63 17.81
CA LEU A 37 12.25 7.66 16.96
C LEU A 37 12.55 7.07 15.57
N SER A 38 11.68 6.18 15.11
CA SER A 38 11.67 5.72 13.72
C SER A 38 10.25 5.71 13.14
N ASN A 39 10.12 5.69 11.82
CA ASN A 39 8.83 5.71 11.12
C ASN A 39 7.91 6.90 11.50
N THR A 40 8.50 8.05 11.82
CA THR A 40 7.81 9.29 12.15
C THR A 40 6.90 9.74 11.02
N ARG A 41 5.62 9.94 11.31
CA ARG A 41 4.62 10.39 10.34
C ARG A 41 3.49 11.20 10.98
N GLN A 42 2.86 12.07 10.19
CA GLN A 42 1.63 12.74 10.58
C GLN A 42 0.49 11.70 10.65
N LEU A 43 -0.26 11.69 11.74
CA LEU A 43 -1.36 10.77 11.98
C LEU A 43 -2.70 11.36 11.52
N ILE A 44 -2.87 12.68 11.67
CA ILE A 44 -4.13 13.37 11.41
C ILE A 44 -3.95 14.42 10.32
N PHE A 45 -4.65 14.26 9.20
CA PHE A 45 -4.64 15.20 8.07
C PHE A 45 -5.92 16.03 7.97
N GLU A 46 -7.03 15.50 8.48
CA GLU A 46 -8.32 16.18 8.44
C GLU A 46 -8.40 17.30 9.48
N GLY A 47 -8.89 18.46 9.05
CA GLY A 47 -9.07 19.64 9.88
C GLY A 47 -7.89 20.61 9.84
N VAL A 48 -8.13 21.80 10.38
CA VAL A 48 -7.15 22.89 10.40
C VAL A 48 -5.99 22.57 11.35
N ARG A 49 -6.30 21.94 12.48
CA ARG A 49 -5.33 21.52 13.51
C ARG A 49 -5.86 20.38 14.36
N SER A 50 -4.95 19.64 14.98
CA SER A 50 -5.23 18.58 15.95
C SER A 50 -4.14 18.49 17.01
N GLY A 51 -4.45 17.90 18.16
CA GLY A 51 -3.50 17.69 19.24
C GLY A 51 -4.09 16.82 20.36
N GLU A 52 -3.38 16.73 21.48
CA GLU A 52 -3.80 15.99 22.70
C GLU A 52 -4.31 14.56 22.40
N GLY A 53 -3.45 13.69 21.87
CA GLY A 53 -3.81 12.32 21.54
C GLY A 53 -3.49 11.34 22.68
N TYR A 54 -4.50 10.71 23.28
CA TYR A 54 -4.33 9.73 24.37
C TYR A 54 -4.82 8.35 23.97
N PHE A 55 -4.03 7.31 24.20
CA PHE A 55 -4.41 5.93 23.92
C PHE A 55 -5.41 5.40 24.97
N SER A 56 -6.31 4.50 24.55
CA SER A 56 -7.03 3.64 25.49
C SER A 56 -6.08 2.71 26.24
N ARG A 57 -6.54 2.15 27.37
CA ARG A 57 -5.72 1.30 28.25
C ARG A 57 -5.16 0.06 27.56
N ASP A 58 -5.83 -0.44 26.53
CA ASP A 58 -5.43 -1.57 25.68
C ASP A 58 -4.83 -1.15 24.33
N GLY A 59 -4.77 0.15 24.05
CA GLY A 59 -4.20 0.73 22.83
C GLY A 59 -5.05 0.55 21.57
N SER A 60 -6.29 0.05 21.71
CA SER A 60 -7.21 -0.16 20.60
C SER A 60 -7.84 1.13 20.08
N GLN A 61 -7.82 2.21 20.86
CA GLN A 61 -8.40 3.50 20.51
C GLN A 61 -7.43 4.64 20.82
N LEU A 62 -7.60 5.76 20.11
CA LEU A 62 -6.92 7.03 20.38
C LEU A 62 -7.98 8.13 20.47
N ILE A 63 -8.09 8.78 21.62
CA ILE A 63 -8.93 9.98 21.79
C ILE A 63 -8.09 11.22 21.55
N PHE A 64 -8.61 12.19 20.81
CA PHE A 64 -7.88 13.41 20.48
C PHE A 64 -8.78 14.60 20.19
N GLN A 65 -8.22 15.81 20.18
CA GLN A 65 -8.95 17.03 19.81
C GLN A 65 -8.61 17.50 18.40
N SER A 66 -9.61 18.00 17.67
CA SER A 66 -9.40 18.58 16.33
C SER A 66 -10.40 19.68 15.97
N GLU A 67 -9.91 20.70 15.25
CA GLU A 67 -10.74 21.71 14.59
C GLU A 67 -11.01 21.28 13.14
N ARG A 68 -12.10 20.54 12.93
CA ARG A 68 -12.48 20.00 11.60
C ARG A 68 -13.94 20.13 11.22
N GLU A 69 -14.78 20.63 12.12
CA GLU A 69 -16.22 20.75 11.88
C GLU A 69 -16.53 22.03 11.09
N PRO A 70 -17.22 21.92 9.93
CA PRO A 70 -17.67 23.10 9.19
C PRO A 70 -18.52 24.02 10.07
N GLY A 71 -18.20 25.31 10.11
CA GLY A 71 -18.96 26.28 10.91
C GLY A 71 -18.65 26.28 12.41
N ASN A 72 -17.75 25.42 12.89
CA ASN A 72 -17.31 25.41 14.29
C ASN A 72 -15.81 25.78 14.38
N PRO A 73 -15.46 26.91 15.01
CA PRO A 73 -14.08 27.37 15.14
C PRO A 73 -13.35 26.77 16.35
N PHE A 74 -13.96 25.86 17.11
CA PHE A 74 -13.40 25.30 18.33
C PHE A 74 -13.02 23.83 18.19
N PHE A 75 -12.02 23.42 18.96
CA PHE A 75 -11.68 22.01 19.13
C PHE A 75 -12.91 21.21 19.57
N GLN A 76 -13.09 20.07 18.93
CA GLN A 76 -14.03 19.01 19.31
C GLN A 76 -13.25 17.73 19.61
N ILE A 77 -13.82 16.82 20.39
CA ILE A 77 -13.17 15.57 20.81
C ILE A 77 -13.60 14.43 19.90
N TYR A 78 -12.63 13.66 19.44
CA TYR A 78 -12.78 12.55 18.52
C TYR A 78 -12.17 11.29 19.10
N LEU A 79 -12.79 10.16 18.79
CA LEU A 79 -12.28 8.83 19.10
C LEU A 79 -11.95 8.12 17.79
N MET A 80 -10.68 7.73 17.63
CA MET A 80 -10.18 6.93 16.52
C MET A 80 -10.01 5.48 16.95
N ASP A 81 -10.50 4.56 16.11
CA ASP A 81 -10.17 3.14 16.18
C ASP A 81 -8.77 2.91 15.58
N MET A 82 -7.82 2.40 16.37
CA MET A 82 -6.43 2.21 15.96
C MET A 82 -6.22 0.98 15.05
N ALA A 83 -7.24 0.12 14.93
CA ALA A 83 -7.23 -0.98 13.97
C ALA A 83 -7.66 -0.50 12.58
N THR A 84 -8.70 0.32 12.48
CA THR A 84 -9.33 0.71 11.20
C THR A 84 -9.03 2.14 10.72
N GLY A 85 -8.60 3.02 11.62
CA GLY A 85 -8.46 4.47 11.39
C GLY A 85 -9.79 5.23 11.40
N ASP A 86 -10.91 4.56 11.66
CA ASP A 86 -12.22 5.21 11.71
C ASP A 86 -12.28 6.18 12.88
N THR A 87 -12.69 7.40 12.58
CA THR A 87 -12.78 8.48 13.55
C THR A 87 -14.23 8.90 13.70
N ARG A 88 -14.69 9.09 14.94
CA ARG A 88 -16.01 9.65 15.25
C ARG A 88 -15.91 10.77 16.29
N ARG A 89 -16.73 11.81 16.16
CA ARG A 89 -16.87 12.82 17.21
C ARG A 89 -17.57 12.21 18.42
N VAL A 90 -17.04 12.48 19.61
CA VAL A 90 -17.63 12.08 20.90
C VAL A 90 -18.08 13.28 21.73
N SER A 91 -17.63 14.50 21.38
CA SER A 91 -18.16 15.71 21.98
C SER A 91 -19.48 16.18 21.33
N PRO A 92 -20.24 17.09 21.98
CA PRO A 92 -21.55 17.55 21.49
C PRO A 92 -21.52 18.28 20.14
N GLY A 93 -20.37 18.83 19.71
CA GLY A 93 -20.26 19.64 18.48
C GLY A 93 -20.59 21.12 18.66
N GLN A 94 -20.87 21.55 19.89
CA GLN A 94 -21.10 22.94 20.27
C GLN A 94 -20.26 23.31 21.49
N GLY A 95 -19.99 24.60 21.66
CA GLY A 95 -19.13 25.08 22.74
C GLY A 95 -17.68 24.62 22.56
N ARG A 96 -16.85 24.97 23.54
CA ARG A 96 -15.44 24.60 23.53
C ARG A 96 -15.28 23.23 24.19
N THR A 97 -14.25 22.50 23.79
CA THR A 97 -13.91 21.21 24.39
C THR A 97 -12.39 21.05 24.49
N THR A 98 -11.95 20.23 25.44
CA THR A 98 -10.53 19.92 25.66
C THR A 98 -10.38 18.63 26.46
N CYS A 99 -9.16 18.10 26.52
CA CYS A 99 -8.73 17.04 27.44
C CYS A 99 -9.63 15.78 27.40
N GLY A 100 -9.66 15.11 26.26
CA GLY A 100 -10.35 13.83 26.12
C GLY A 100 -9.59 12.68 26.78
N TRP A 101 -10.30 11.74 27.43
CA TRP A 101 -9.70 10.52 27.99
C TRP A 101 -10.61 9.30 27.79
N VAL A 102 -10.04 8.11 27.54
CA VAL A 102 -10.83 6.86 27.44
C VAL A 102 -10.82 6.14 28.79
N HIS A 103 -11.98 5.78 29.32
CA HIS A 103 -12.08 4.99 30.55
C HIS A 103 -11.46 3.60 30.34
N PRO A 104 -10.74 3.00 31.32
CA PRO A 104 -10.06 1.71 31.17
C PRO A 104 -10.94 0.52 30.72
N SER A 105 -12.26 0.64 30.86
CA SER A 105 -13.22 -0.35 30.34
C SER A 105 -13.51 -0.23 28.84
N ASN A 106 -13.02 0.80 28.15
CA ASN A 106 -13.31 1.17 26.76
C ASN A 106 -14.79 1.43 26.45
N GLN A 107 -15.64 1.56 27.48
CA GLN A 107 -17.08 1.79 27.30
C GLN A 107 -17.46 3.25 27.42
N LYS A 108 -16.55 4.11 27.93
CA LYS A 108 -16.84 5.50 28.24
C LYS A 108 -15.68 6.40 27.90
N VAL A 109 -15.97 7.67 27.63
CA VAL A 109 -14.96 8.71 27.42
C VAL A 109 -15.26 9.92 28.27
N LEU A 110 -14.20 10.53 28.80
CA LEU A 110 -14.20 11.77 29.56
C LEU A 110 -13.81 12.93 28.63
N PHE A 111 -14.36 14.12 28.82
CA PHE A 111 -13.84 15.36 28.23
C PHE A 111 -14.38 16.56 28.98
N ALA A 112 -13.69 17.71 28.89
CA ALA A 112 -14.19 18.97 29.43
C ALA A 112 -14.89 19.78 28.34
N SER A 113 -15.97 20.49 28.69
CA SER A 113 -16.71 21.30 27.72
C SER A 113 -17.48 22.48 28.32
N THR A 114 -17.66 23.54 27.53
CA THR A 114 -18.51 24.69 27.85
C THR A 114 -19.89 24.64 27.21
N HIS A 115 -20.32 23.50 26.66
CA HIS A 115 -21.56 23.42 25.87
C HIS A 115 -22.86 23.73 26.64
N LEU A 116 -22.81 23.75 27.99
CA LEU A 116 -23.90 24.17 28.86
C LEU A 116 -23.87 25.67 29.24
N ASP A 117 -22.83 26.42 28.84
CA ASP A 117 -22.83 27.87 28.94
C ASP A 117 -24.02 28.44 28.14
N PRO A 118 -24.92 29.22 28.76
CA PRO A 118 -26.04 29.86 28.07
C PRO A 118 -25.62 30.68 26.85
N GLY A 119 -24.40 31.23 26.85
CA GLY A 119 -23.81 31.99 25.74
C GLY A 119 -22.99 31.18 24.75
N ALA A 120 -22.86 29.85 24.89
CA ALA A 120 -21.95 29.02 24.10
C ALA A 120 -22.13 29.18 22.58
N GLN A 121 -23.38 29.15 22.11
CA GLN A 121 -23.70 29.24 20.68
C GLN A 121 -23.39 30.63 20.11
N GLU A 122 -23.68 31.70 20.87
CA GLU A 122 -23.38 33.06 20.44
C GLU A 122 -21.87 33.31 20.40
N LYS A 123 -21.14 32.87 21.44
CA LYS A 123 -19.67 32.89 21.48
C LYS A 123 -19.07 32.15 20.27
N GLN A 124 -19.58 30.96 19.96
CA GLN A 124 -19.13 30.14 18.82
C GLN A 124 -19.36 30.84 17.48
N LYS A 125 -20.57 31.36 17.26
CA LYS A 125 -20.92 32.08 16.03
C LYS A 125 -20.03 33.32 15.84
N LYS A 126 -19.86 34.11 16.90
CA LYS A 126 -19.05 35.32 16.88
C LYS A 126 -17.58 35.01 16.55
N GLU A 127 -17.01 33.97 17.17
CA GLU A 127 -15.64 33.55 16.88
C GLU A 127 -15.50 33.09 15.42
N TYR A 128 -16.47 32.33 14.92
CA TYR A 128 -16.48 31.88 13.52
C TYR A 128 -16.46 33.06 12.55
N GLU A 129 -17.34 34.06 12.77
CA GLU A 129 -17.39 35.28 11.96
C GLU A 129 -16.10 36.11 12.04
N VAL A 130 -15.49 36.22 13.22
CA VAL A 130 -14.21 36.92 13.42
C VAL A 130 -13.06 36.23 12.66
N ARG A 131 -12.97 34.89 12.73
CA ARG A 131 -11.96 34.11 12.01
C ARG A 131 -12.19 34.16 10.50
N ALA A 132 -13.43 34.04 10.05
CA ALA A 132 -13.79 34.16 8.63
C ALA A 132 -13.44 35.54 8.06
N ALA A 133 -13.48 36.60 8.88
CA ALA A 133 -13.06 37.94 8.52
C ALA A 133 -11.52 38.18 8.60
N GLY A 134 -10.72 37.15 8.89
CA GLY A 134 -9.27 37.25 9.01
C GLY A 134 -8.77 38.03 10.24
N LYS A 135 -9.62 38.25 11.25
CA LYS A 135 -9.31 39.03 12.46
C LYS A 135 -9.03 38.14 13.68
N ALA A 136 -8.55 36.92 13.45
CA ALA A 136 -8.24 35.99 14.52
C ALA A 136 -7.17 36.57 15.45
N LYS A 137 -7.39 36.48 16.77
CA LYS A 137 -6.38 36.84 17.77
C LYS A 137 -5.27 35.79 17.79
N SER A 138 -4.09 36.17 18.28
CA SER A 138 -3.07 35.20 18.66
C SER A 138 -3.65 34.22 19.68
N TYR A 139 -3.34 32.93 19.53
CA TYR A 139 -3.85 31.89 20.40
C TYR A 139 -3.44 32.15 21.86
N GLY A 140 -4.43 32.09 22.76
CA GLY A 140 -4.25 32.14 24.20
C GLY A 140 -5.37 31.32 24.84
N TRP A 141 -5.03 30.51 25.84
CA TRP A 141 -6.02 29.69 26.53
C TRP A 141 -6.79 30.57 27.51
N ASP A 142 -8.11 30.60 27.41
CA ASP A 142 -8.93 31.61 28.08
C ASP A 142 -9.63 31.12 29.35
N TYR A 143 -9.28 29.92 29.83
CA TYR A 143 -9.70 29.32 31.10
C TYR A 143 -11.18 29.63 31.44
N ASP A 144 -12.08 29.39 30.48
CA ASP A 144 -13.50 29.77 30.56
C ASP A 144 -14.16 29.18 31.81
N GLU A 145 -14.87 30.02 32.57
CA GLU A 145 -15.45 29.70 33.88
C GLU A 145 -16.67 28.76 33.84
N TYR A 146 -17.06 28.33 32.64
CA TYR A 146 -18.15 27.38 32.38
C TYR A 146 -17.65 26.01 31.90
N TYR A 147 -16.36 25.72 32.05
CA TYR A 147 -15.86 24.38 31.77
C TYR A 147 -16.31 23.42 32.85
N ASP A 148 -17.08 22.42 32.44
CA ASP A 148 -17.42 21.25 33.24
C ASP A 148 -16.83 19.99 32.61
N ILE A 149 -16.64 18.95 33.43
CA ILE A 149 -16.17 17.64 33.00
C ILE A 149 -17.39 16.73 32.73
N PHE A 150 -17.41 16.11 31.56
CA PHE A 150 -18.48 15.22 31.11
C PHE A 150 -17.97 13.81 30.82
N GLU A 151 -18.85 12.84 31.04
CA GLU A 151 -18.65 11.44 30.65
C GLU A 151 -19.71 11.05 29.60
N LEU A 152 -19.25 10.50 28.48
CA LEU A 152 -20.11 9.88 27.46
C LEU A 152 -20.01 8.36 27.55
N ASP A 153 -21.15 7.68 27.67
CA ASP A 153 -21.26 6.25 27.47
C ASP A 153 -21.31 5.91 25.96
N LEU A 154 -20.32 5.18 25.47
CA LEU A 154 -20.12 4.94 24.04
C LEU A 154 -21.16 4.02 23.41
N LYS A 155 -21.90 3.25 24.22
CA LYS A 155 -22.89 2.27 23.76
C LYS A 155 -24.28 2.90 23.66
N SER A 156 -24.70 3.60 24.71
CA SER A 156 -26.00 4.26 24.81
C SER A 156 -26.01 5.66 24.20
N GLY A 157 -24.85 6.30 24.07
CA GLY A 157 -24.74 7.70 23.70
C GLY A 157 -25.15 8.67 24.82
N GLN A 158 -25.37 8.19 26.05
CA GLN A 158 -25.77 9.03 27.17
C GLN A 158 -24.59 9.89 27.64
N LEU A 159 -24.79 11.21 27.65
CA LEU A 159 -23.84 12.18 28.20
C LEU A 159 -24.24 12.56 29.64
N ARG A 160 -23.29 12.48 30.57
CA ARG A 160 -23.46 12.83 31.99
C ARG A 160 -22.51 13.97 32.34
N ASN A 161 -23.01 14.99 33.05
CA ASN A 161 -22.17 16.02 33.66
C ASN A 161 -21.63 15.51 35.02
N LEU A 162 -20.32 15.58 35.24
CA LEU A 162 -19.65 15.13 36.48
C LEU A 162 -19.32 16.29 37.41
N THR A 163 -19.18 17.51 36.89
CA THR A 163 -18.93 18.71 37.69
C THR A 163 -20.02 19.75 37.41
N THR A 164 -20.24 20.67 38.34
CA THR A 164 -21.16 21.81 38.14
C THR A 164 -20.64 23.06 38.85
N ALA A 165 -19.39 23.05 39.27
CA ALA A 165 -18.81 24.16 40.02
C ALA A 165 -18.45 25.26 39.02
N ARG A 166 -18.70 26.52 39.38
CA ARG A 166 -18.21 27.63 38.57
C ARG A 166 -16.68 27.63 38.59
N GLY A 167 -16.07 27.71 37.42
CA GLY A 167 -14.64 27.68 37.23
C GLY A 167 -14.24 26.86 36.01
N TYR A 168 -12.94 26.65 35.86
CA TYR A 168 -12.35 25.87 34.80
C TYR A 168 -12.13 24.43 35.30
N ASP A 169 -13.10 23.54 35.15
CA ASP A 169 -12.92 22.11 35.44
C ASP A 169 -12.49 21.37 34.17
N ALA A 170 -11.20 21.05 34.04
CA ALA A 170 -10.65 20.37 32.86
C ALA A 170 -9.37 19.58 33.16
N GLU A 171 -8.64 19.18 32.11
CA GLU A 171 -7.38 18.43 32.21
C GLU A 171 -7.56 17.12 33.02
N GLY A 172 -8.73 16.49 32.85
CA GLY A 172 -9.13 15.30 33.58
C GLY A 172 -8.55 14.02 33.00
N SER A 173 -8.05 13.13 33.85
CA SER A 173 -7.61 11.78 33.49
C SER A 173 -8.17 10.73 34.46
N TYR A 174 -8.54 9.56 33.94
CA TYR A 174 -8.92 8.42 34.76
C TYR A 174 -7.66 7.73 35.31
N SER A 175 -7.72 7.33 36.58
CA SER A 175 -6.81 6.34 37.16
C SER A 175 -6.84 5.01 36.38
N PRO A 176 -5.77 4.20 36.40
CA PRO A 176 -5.71 2.95 35.62
C PRO A 176 -6.79 1.92 35.97
N ASP A 177 -7.34 1.96 37.19
CA ASP A 177 -8.45 1.10 37.61
C ASP A 177 -9.84 1.70 37.31
N GLY A 178 -9.88 2.94 36.81
CA GLY A 178 -11.09 3.66 36.40
C GLY A 178 -11.92 4.22 37.54
N LYS A 179 -11.47 4.17 38.80
CA LYS A 179 -12.31 4.56 39.95
C LYS A 179 -12.16 6.02 40.38
N THR A 180 -11.03 6.64 40.06
CA THR A 180 -10.69 8.02 40.44
C THR A 180 -10.38 8.84 39.20
N ILE A 181 -10.77 10.11 39.22
CA ILE A 181 -10.40 11.12 38.23
C ILE A 181 -9.51 12.15 38.91
N ALA A 182 -8.36 12.46 38.32
CA ALA A 182 -7.56 13.62 38.65
C ALA A 182 -7.81 14.71 37.62
N PHE A 183 -7.97 15.95 38.04
CA PHE A 183 -8.28 17.06 37.14
C PHE A 183 -7.76 18.39 37.71
N ALA A 184 -7.63 19.40 36.86
CA ALA A 184 -7.19 20.73 37.24
C ALA A 184 -8.41 21.66 37.39
N SER A 185 -8.42 22.51 38.42
CA SER A 185 -9.51 23.46 38.65
C SER A 185 -9.12 24.71 39.42
N ASN A 186 -9.76 25.83 39.07
CA ASN A 186 -9.70 27.09 39.83
C ASN A 186 -10.99 27.39 40.61
N ARG A 187 -11.86 26.38 40.83
CA ARG A 187 -13.15 26.50 41.51
C ARG A 187 -13.10 27.25 42.85
N GLU A 188 -12.02 27.08 43.61
CA GLU A 188 -11.86 27.74 44.92
C GLU A 188 -11.78 29.26 44.80
N ALA A 189 -11.27 29.80 43.68
CA ALA A 189 -11.24 31.24 43.44
C ALA A 189 -12.64 31.86 43.33
N TYR A 190 -13.65 31.05 43.00
CA TYR A 190 -15.05 31.48 42.88
C TYR A 190 -15.88 31.24 44.14
N SER A 191 -15.49 30.30 44.99
CA SER A 191 -16.25 29.90 46.19
C SER A 191 -15.66 30.43 47.50
N SER A 192 -14.37 30.76 47.54
CA SER A 192 -13.64 31.07 48.77
C SER A 192 -13.11 32.51 48.80
N PRO A 193 -12.99 33.15 49.99
CA PRO A 193 -12.41 34.48 50.11
C PRO A 193 -10.95 34.52 49.63
N MET A 194 -10.59 35.57 48.89
CA MET A 194 -9.22 35.83 48.43
C MET A 194 -8.67 37.12 49.04
N THR A 195 -7.34 37.23 49.13
CA THR A 195 -6.69 38.52 49.39
C THR A 195 -6.89 39.47 48.21
N GLU A 196 -6.87 40.78 48.44
CA GLU A 196 -6.98 41.77 47.34
C GLU A 196 -5.85 41.61 46.30
N LYS A 197 -4.64 41.22 46.75
CA LYS A 197 -3.54 40.90 45.84
C LYS A 197 -3.90 39.74 44.92
N ASP A 198 -4.34 38.61 45.48
CA ASP A 198 -4.67 37.41 44.71
C ASP A 198 -5.85 37.66 43.78
N LYS A 199 -6.88 38.37 44.25
CA LYS A 199 -8.03 38.75 43.44
C LYS A 199 -7.61 39.58 42.22
N SER A 200 -6.73 40.56 42.41
CA SER A 200 -6.23 41.39 41.32
C SER A 200 -5.40 40.62 40.29
N ILE A 201 -4.68 39.57 40.71
CA ILE A 201 -3.93 38.70 39.79
C ILE A 201 -4.90 37.77 39.05
N PHE A 202 -5.82 37.12 39.77
CA PHE A 202 -6.82 36.22 39.21
C PHE A 202 -7.72 36.88 38.15
N GLU A 203 -8.11 38.14 38.37
CA GLU A 203 -8.88 38.93 37.38
C GLU A 203 -8.11 39.20 36.08
N LYS A 204 -6.77 39.13 36.11
CA LYS A 204 -5.90 39.28 34.93
C LYS A 204 -5.53 37.94 34.31
N ASP A 205 -5.34 36.93 35.15
CA ASP A 205 -4.93 35.59 34.78
C ASP A 205 -5.61 34.55 35.69
N ALA A 206 -6.68 33.95 35.18
CA ALA A 206 -7.47 32.96 35.90
C ALA A 206 -6.68 31.65 36.17
N SER A 207 -5.53 31.46 35.51
CA SER A 207 -4.67 30.29 35.70
C SER A 207 -3.88 30.34 37.02
N TYR A 208 -3.72 31.52 37.63
CA TYR A 208 -2.97 31.76 38.87
C TYR A 208 -3.51 31.03 40.12
N MET A 209 -4.76 30.57 40.04
CA MET A 209 -5.45 29.87 41.14
C MET A 209 -5.82 28.43 40.74
N MET A 210 -5.06 27.82 39.83
CA MET A 210 -5.29 26.45 39.38
C MET A 210 -4.62 25.45 40.29
N ASP A 211 -5.41 24.50 40.79
CA ASP A 211 -4.94 23.39 41.62
C ASP A 211 -5.35 22.04 41.04
N ILE A 212 -4.71 20.98 41.52
CA ILE A 212 -5.12 19.60 41.25
C ILE A 212 -6.19 19.16 42.25
N TYR A 213 -7.22 18.49 41.74
CA TYR A 213 -8.29 17.87 42.48
C TYR A 213 -8.40 16.39 42.13
N LEU A 214 -8.93 15.62 43.08
CA LEU A 214 -9.32 14.23 42.89
C LEU A 214 -10.82 14.09 43.14
N MET A 215 -11.49 13.24 42.36
CA MET A 215 -12.88 12.83 42.59
C MET A 215 -13.08 11.36 42.25
N ASN A 216 -14.17 10.76 42.73
CA ASN A 216 -14.61 9.45 42.26
C ASN A 216 -15.04 9.55 40.79
N ALA A 217 -14.99 8.44 40.06
CA ALA A 217 -15.40 8.35 38.66
C ALA A 217 -16.86 8.76 38.40
N ASP A 218 -17.72 8.75 39.43
CA ASP A 218 -19.10 9.20 39.34
C ASP A 218 -19.29 10.70 39.64
N GLY A 219 -18.21 11.46 39.85
CA GLY A 219 -18.20 12.88 40.19
C GLY A 219 -18.33 13.21 41.68
N SER A 220 -18.48 12.21 42.56
CA SER A 220 -18.57 12.43 44.01
C SER A 220 -17.18 12.55 44.68
N ASN A 221 -17.16 12.95 45.96
CA ASN A 221 -15.95 13.05 46.78
C ASN A 221 -14.83 13.94 46.19
N VAL A 222 -15.20 15.08 45.59
CA VAL A 222 -14.23 16.06 45.10
C VAL A 222 -13.37 16.59 46.25
N ARG A 223 -12.05 16.52 46.13
CA ARG A 223 -11.08 17.04 47.11
C ARG A 223 -9.87 17.67 46.43
N ARG A 224 -9.44 18.82 46.95
CA ARG A 224 -8.23 19.53 46.53
C ARG A 224 -6.99 18.81 47.06
N VAL A 225 -5.94 18.66 46.24
CA VAL A 225 -4.67 18.01 46.65
C VAL A 225 -3.42 18.87 46.48
N THR A 226 -3.51 19.99 45.76
CA THR A 226 -2.45 21.02 45.75
C THR A 226 -3.02 22.38 46.17
N SER A 227 -2.17 23.26 46.69
CA SER A 227 -2.60 24.59 47.16
C SER A 227 -1.55 25.69 47.02
N GLU A 228 -0.51 25.44 46.22
CA GLU A 228 0.56 26.41 45.98
C GLU A 228 0.07 27.50 45.02
N LYS A 229 0.60 28.72 45.17
CA LYS A 229 0.25 29.83 44.27
C LYS A 229 0.88 29.64 42.89
N GLY A 230 0.13 29.97 41.85
CA GLY A 230 0.51 29.74 40.47
C GLY A 230 -0.41 28.72 39.81
N TYR A 231 0.10 28.07 38.77
CA TYR A 231 -0.67 27.10 38.00
C TYR A 231 -0.17 25.68 38.26
N ASP A 232 -1.01 24.85 38.85
CA ASP A 232 -0.88 23.40 38.85
C ASP A 232 -1.90 22.77 37.87
N GLY A 233 -1.42 21.98 36.91
CA GLY A 233 -2.35 21.33 35.96
C GLY A 233 -1.76 20.19 35.14
N GLY A 234 -2.61 19.58 34.31
CA GLY A 234 -2.32 18.38 33.53
C GLY A 234 -1.91 17.20 34.39
N PRO A 235 -2.72 16.78 35.38
CA PRO A 235 -2.41 15.62 36.21
C PRO A 235 -2.63 14.32 35.42
N PHE A 236 -1.63 13.44 35.43
CA PHE A 236 -1.72 12.09 34.88
C PHE A 236 -1.27 11.07 35.90
N PHE A 237 -2.00 9.95 36.00
CA PHE A 237 -1.59 8.82 36.81
C PHE A 237 -0.43 8.06 36.17
N SER A 238 0.43 7.46 37.01
CA SER A 238 1.33 6.40 36.58
C SER A 238 0.56 5.17 36.10
N TRP A 239 1.22 4.29 35.38
CA TRP A 239 0.63 3.10 34.78
C TRP A 239 0.12 2.09 35.82
N ASP A 240 0.84 1.94 36.92
CA ASP A 240 0.43 1.18 38.10
C ASP A 240 -0.61 1.90 38.98
N GLY A 241 -0.85 3.19 38.72
CA GLY A 241 -1.78 4.03 39.46
C GLY A 241 -1.30 4.46 40.84
N SER A 242 -0.04 4.24 41.19
CA SER A 242 0.53 4.59 42.50
C SER A 242 0.96 6.05 42.61
N LYS A 243 1.20 6.74 41.49
CA LYS A 243 1.65 8.13 41.43
C LYS A 243 0.78 8.99 40.53
N ILE A 244 0.90 10.31 40.70
CA ILE A 244 0.40 11.34 39.78
C ILE A 244 1.55 12.27 39.42
N CYS A 245 1.73 12.57 38.13
CA CYS A 245 2.61 13.63 37.65
C CYS A 245 1.80 14.84 37.18
N TRP A 246 2.35 16.05 37.34
CA TRP A 246 1.74 17.28 36.84
C TRP A 246 2.82 18.34 36.60
N ARG A 247 2.43 19.46 35.99
CA ARG A 247 3.28 20.66 35.88
C ARG A 247 2.90 21.69 36.94
N ARG A 248 3.90 22.33 37.53
CA ARG A 248 3.73 23.48 38.42
C ARG A 248 4.46 24.70 37.87
N PHE A 249 3.75 25.80 37.74
CA PHE A 249 4.33 27.08 37.38
C PHE A 249 4.80 27.82 38.63
N ASN A 250 5.81 28.66 38.49
CA ASN A 250 6.15 29.63 39.52
C ASN A 250 5.10 30.76 39.59
N GLU A 251 5.12 31.56 40.66
CA GLU A 251 4.10 32.59 40.94
C GLU A 251 3.92 33.61 39.79
N ASP A 252 4.98 33.91 39.03
CA ASP A 252 4.94 34.85 37.90
C ASP A 252 4.57 34.21 36.54
N GLY A 253 4.38 32.89 36.50
CA GLY A 253 3.97 32.14 35.31
C GLY A 253 5.04 31.99 34.22
N SER A 254 6.29 32.42 34.46
CA SER A 254 7.34 32.40 33.43
C SER A 254 8.04 31.06 33.26
N LYS A 255 7.99 30.19 34.28
CA LYS A 255 8.71 28.90 34.32
C LYS A 255 7.80 27.81 34.87
N ALA A 256 8.01 26.59 34.40
CA ALA A 256 7.25 25.43 34.85
C ALA A 256 8.17 24.22 35.05
N GLU A 257 7.86 23.42 36.07
CA GLU A 257 8.63 22.23 36.40
C GLU A 257 7.70 21.05 36.61
N ILE A 258 8.22 19.84 36.37
CA ILE A 258 7.47 18.60 36.54
C ILE A 258 7.57 18.16 38.00
N PHE A 259 6.42 17.79 38.55
CA PHE A 259 6.28 17.25 39.90
C PHE A 259 5.60 15.88 39.85
N VAL A 260 5.87 15.08 40.88
CA VAL A 260 5.24 13.79 41.15
C VAL A 260 4.74 13.73 42.60
N MET A 261 3.67 12.99 42.85
CA MET A 261 3.07 12.75 44.16
C MET A 261 2.50 11.35 44.22
N ASP A 262 2.19 10.86 45.41
CA ASP A 262 1.40 9.64 45.58
C ASP A 262 -0.02 9.85 45.05
N ALA A 263 -0.67 8.78 44.59
CA ALA A 263 -2.02 8.86 44.01
C ALA A 263 -3.09 9.41 44.99
N ASP A 264 -2.80 9.46 46.29
CA ASP A 264 -3.65 10.10 47.28
C ASP A 264 -3.42 11.61 47.43
N GLY A 265 -2.41 12.18 46.77
CA GLY A 265 -2.02 13.59 46.81
C GLY A 265 -0.86 13.91 47.76
N SER A 266 -0.35 12.94 48.52
CA SER A 266 0.76 13.12 49.46
C SER A 266 2.14 13.01 48.78
N ASN A 267 3.21 13.36 49.50
CA ASN A 267 4.60 13.20 49.05
C ASN A 267 4.95 13.93 47.73
N GLN A 268 4.48 15.17 47.58
CA GLN A 268 4.80 16.01 46.41
C GLN A 268 6.30 16.28 46.29
N LYS A 269 6.87 16.02 45.11
CA LYS A 269 8.31 16.11 44.80
C LYS A 269 8.52 16.69 43.41
N ARG A 270 9.39 17.71 43.30
CA ARG A 270 9.88 18.24 42.02
C ARG A 270 10.90 17.29 41.39
N ILE A 271 10.79 16.99 40.10
CA ILE A 271 11.70 16.08 39.39
C ILE A 271 12.50 16.73 38.25
N THR A 272 12.16 17.94 37.82
CA THR A 272 12.96 18.72 36.86
C THR A 272 13.44 20.03 37.46
N SER A 273 14.56 20.58 36.96
CA SER A 273 15.05 21.90 37.33
C SER A 273 15.79 22.57 36.16
N LEU A 274 15.05 22.92 35.12
CA LEU A 274 15.59 23.38 33.83
C LEU A 274 15.66 24.91 33.68
N ASP A 275 15.06 25.66 34.59
CA ASP A 275 14.91 27.13 34.49
C ASP A 275 14.18 27.59 33.22
N ALA A 276 13.36 26.70 32.64
CA ALA A 276 12.57 26.88 31.43
C ALA A 276 11.14 26.38 31.68
N MET A 277 10.29 26.41 30.65
CA MET A 277 8.98 25.77 30.70
C MET A 277 9.14 24.27 30.55
N SER A 278 8.79 23.47 31.56
CA SER A 278 8.60 22.02 31.45
C SER A 278 7.11 21.72 31.43
N TRP A 279 6.62 21.15 30.34
CA TRP A 279 5.19 21.08 30.01
C TRP A 279 4.75 19.67 29.62
N ALA A 280 3.48 19.35 29.87
CA ALA A 280 2.80 18.11 29.47
C ALA A 280 3.59 16.82 29.79
N PRO A 281 3.88 16.54 31.07
CA PRO A 281 4.56 15.31 31.45
C PRO A 281 3.64 14.09 31.24
N PHE A 282 4.23 12.97 30.86
CA PHE A 282 3.52 11.70 30.72
C PHE A 282 4.43 10.53 31.11
N PHE A 283 3.93 9.57 31.89
CA PHE A 283 4.68 8.37 32.27
C PHE A 283 4.87 7.41 31.10
N HIS A 284 6.05 6.81 31.00
CA HIS A 284 6.22 5.59 30.23
C HIS A 284 5.48 4.42 30.92
N PRO A 285 4.90 3.43 30.21
CA PRO A 285 4.17 2.32 30.83
C PRO A 285 4.98 1.44 31.80
N SER A 286 6.30 1.62 31.88
CA SER A 286 7.14 0.97 32.89
C SER A 286 7.22 1.74 34.21
N ASP A 287 6.67 2.95 34.29
CA ASP A 287 6.75 3.89 35.43
C ASP A 287 8.16 4.36 35.82
N ASP A 288 9.22 3.85 35.17
CA ASP A 288 10.63 4.21 35.46
C ASP A 288 11.01 5.63 35.02
N TYR A 289 10.32 6.22 34.05
CA TYR A 289 10.63 7.55 33.51
C TYR A 289 9.42 8.25 32.89
N LEU A 290 9.57 9.55 32.66
CA LEU A 290 8.58 10.40 32.03
C LEU A 290 9.13 11.04 30.75
N ILE A 291 8.24 11.40 29.85
CA ILE A 291 8.48 12.30 28.73
C ILE A 291 7.73 13.61 28.96
N PHE A 292 8.30 14.74 28.56
CA PHE A 292 7.72 16.07 28.67
C PHE A 292 8.24 16.99 27.57
N ALA A 293 7.61 18.15 27.36
CA ALA A 293 8.05 19.16 26.40
C ALA A 293 8.75 20.32 27.12
N THR A 294 9.79 20.91 26.52
CA THR A 294 10.43 22.11 27.07
C THR A 294 10.90 23.10 26.02
N ASN A 295 10.85 24.38 26.38
CA ASN A 295 11.26 25.50 25.53
C ASN A 295 12.68 26.02 25.81
N ILE A 296 13.54 25.17 26.41
CA ILE A 296 14.92 25.54 26.77
C ILE A 296 15.75 26.02 25.55
N HIS A 297 15.33 25.69 24.33
CA HIS A 297 15.97 26.08 23.07
C HIS A 297 15.37 27.34 22.41
N GLY A 298 14.39 27.98 23.05
CA GLY A 298 13.78 29.21 22.56
C GLY A 298 12.29 29.29 22.85
N PHE A 299 11.76 30.51 23.01
CA PHE A 299 10.38 30.73 23.45
C PHE A 299 9.32 30.04 22.58
N THR A 300 9.56 29.96 21.27
CA THR A 300 8.68 29.29 20.31
C THR A 300 9.14 27.89 19.93
N ASN A 301 10.30 27.43 20.44
CA ASN A 301 10.87 26.13 20.11
C ASN A 301 10.65 25.13 21.26
N PHE A 302 9.61 24.31 21.18
CA PHE A 302 9.34 23.26 22.17
C PHE A 302 9.83 21.92 21.66
N GLU A 303 10.57 21.20 22.50
CA GLU A 303 11.17 19.92 22.18
C GLU A 303 10.85 18.90 23.27
N LEU A 304 10.75 17.62 22.90
CA LEU A 304 10.51 16.54 23.83
C LEU A 304 11.78 16.16 24.58
N TYR A 305 11.64 15.89 25.87
CA TYR A 305 12.70 15.50 26.79
C TYR A 305 12.23 14.35 27.68
N LEU A 306 13.18 13.52 28.10
CA LEU A 306 12.99 12.42 29.03
C LEU A 306 13.58 12.79 30.40
N VAL A 307 12.96 12.32 31.47
CA VAL A 307 13.51 12.39 32.83
C VAL A 307 13.17 11.11 33.61
N ASP A 308 14.12 10.60 34.37
CA ASP A 308 13.89 9.49 35.31
C ASP A 308 12.77 9.85 36.31
N ALA A 309 11.91 8.90 36.66
CA ALA A 309 10.74 9.15 37.50
C ALA A 309 11.09 9.56 38.94
N GLU A 310 12.30 9.23 39.39
CA GLU A 310 12.84 9.69 40.67
C GLU A 310 13.54 11.05 40.58
N GLY A 311 13.68 11.64 39.39
CA GLY A 311 14.37 12.90 39.15
C GLY A 311 15.87 12.86 39.44
N LYS A 312 16.49 11.67 39.38
CA LYS A 312 17.90 11.48 39.75
C LYS A 312 18.86 11.73 38.58
N SER A 313 18.40 11.47 37.36
CA SER A 313 19.18 11.65 36.13
C SER A 313 18.92 13.01 35.50
N GLN A 314 19.92 13.55 34.79
CA GLN A 314 19.74 14.76 33.99
C GLN A 314 18.76 14.48 32.84
N PRO A 315 17.85 15.43 32.52
CA PRO A 315 16.93 15.24 31.40
C PRO A 315 17.65 15.09 30.04
N VAL A 316 17.11 14.22 29.19
CA VAL A 316 17.68 13.87 27.88
C VAL A 316 16.77 14.37 26.76
N ARG A 317 17.31 15.08 25.76
CA ARG A 317 16.54 15.57 24.60
C ARG A 317 16.15 14.40 23.69
N ALA A 318 14.89 14.33 23.28
CA ALA A 318 14.32 13.30 22.42
C ALA A 318 13.99 13.79 21.00
N THR A 319 13.61 15.06 20.82
CA THR A 319 13.38 15.67 19.48
C THR A 319 14.28 16.88 19.26
N ASN A 320 14.58 17.19 18.00
CA ASN A 320 15.38 18.35 17.62
C ASN A 320 14.86 19.11 16.39
N THR A 321 13.58 18.96 16.08
CA THR A 321 12.95 19.64 14.94
C THR A 321 12.46 21.03 15.36
N GLU A 322 13.03 22.09 14.77
CA GLU A 322 12.61 23.46 15.08
C GLU A 322 11.09 23.64 14.95
N GLY A 323 10.48 24.21 15.99
CA GLY A 323 9.06 24.50 16.01
C GLY A 323 8.41 24.04 17.31
N PHE A 324 7.30 23.34 17.22
CA PHE A 324 6.57 22.87 18.37
C PHE A 324 6.49 21.36 18.34
N ASP A 325 7.06 20.71 19.34
CA ASP A 325 6.79 19.33 19.72
C ASP A 325 6.31 19.32 21.18
N GLY A 326 5.09 18.84 21.41
CA GLY A 326 4.54 18.76 22.76
C GLY A 326 3.36 17.82 22.90
N LEU A 327 2.85 17.72 24.13
CA LEU A 327 1.79 16.77 24.51
C LEU A 327 2.12 15.31 24.12
N PRO A 328 3.31 14.80 24.51
CA PRO A 328 3.74 13.45 24.20
C PRO A 328 2.98 12.39 25.01
N VAL A 329 2.64 11.27 24.37
CA VAL A 329 1.95 10.14 25.00
C VAL A 329 2.48 8.82 24.44
N PHE A 330 2.88 7.92 25.33
CA PHE A 330 3.30 6.56 24.97
C PHE A 330 2.10 5.64 24.72
N SER A 331 2.25 4.71 23.79
CA SER A 331 1.31 3.59 23.68
C SER A 331 1.42 2.65 24.89
N PRO A 332 0.34 1.94 25.27
CA PRO A 332 0.32 1.01 26.40
C PRO A 332 1.40 -0.07 26.43
N ASP A 333 1.92 -0.45 25.27
CA ASP A 333 3.00 -1.43 25.10
C ASP A 333 4.40 -0.82 25.14
N GLY A 334 4.51 0.52 25.27
CA GLY A 334 5.77 1.26 25.30
C GLY A 334 6.49 1.34 23.95
N LYS A 335 5.87 0.88 22.85
CA LYS A 335 6.53 0.75 21.54
C LYS A 335 6.29 1.92 20.58
N ARG A 336 5.37 2.81 20.89
CA ARG A 336 5.03 3.96 20.04
C ARG A 336 4.89 5.22 20.87
N LEU A 337 5.14 6.35 20.22
CA LEU A 337 4.92 7.68 20.75
C LEU A 337 3.95 8.43 19.84
N VAL A 338 2.97 9.11 20.42
CA VAL A 338 2.12 10.11 19.74
C VAL A 338 2.39 11.46 20.38
N TRP A 339 2.51 12.51 19.57
CA TRP A 339 2.68 13.88 20.06
C TRP A 339 2.09 14.89 19.08
N THR A 340 1.91 16.11 19.55
CA THR A 340 1.45 17.24 18.74
C THR A 340 2.65 17.97 18.17
N SER A 341 2.68 18.16 16.86
CA SER A 341 3.79 18.84 16.17
C SER A 341 3.37 19.71 15.00
N ASN A 342 4.18 20.73 14.70
CA ASN A 342 4.08 21.52 13.47
C ASN A 342 5.21 21.22 12.45
N ARG A 343 5.89 20.07 12.58
CA ARG A 343 6.97 19.61 11.68
C ARG A 343 6.55 19.31 10.23
N GLY A 344 5.25 19.35 9.91
CA GLY A 344 4.71 19.02 8.59
C GLY A 344 4.78 20.18 7.58
N LEU A 345 4.29 19.94 6.35
CA LEU A 345 4.24 20.96 5.28
C LEU A 345 3.32 22.15 5.61
N GLY A 346 2.43 22.01 6.59
CA GLY A 346 1.54 23.06 7.07
C GLY A 346 2.05 23.72 8.35
N ARG A 347 1.73 25.01 8.56
CA ARG A 347 2.13 25.75 9.77
C ARG A 347 1.31 25.41 11.03
N ASN A 348 0.25 24.61 10.90
CA ASN A 348 -0.64 24.28 12.01
C ASN A 348 -0.18 23.00 12.71
N ALA A 349 -0.34 22.97 14.02
CA ALA A 349 -0.07 21.79 14.82
C ALA A 349 -1.03 20.63 14.47
N GLN A 350 -0.48 19.43 14.30
CA GLN A 350 -1.20 18.19 14.04
C GLN A 350 -0.64 17.07 14.92
N LEU A 351 -1.37 15.96 15.07
CA LEU A 351 -0.84 14.75 15.70
C LEU A 351 0.13 14.01 14.78
N PHE A 352 1.25 13.60 15.35
CA PHE A 352 2.28 12.75 14.76
C PHE A 352 2.43 11.47 15.58
N ALA A 353 2.92 10.41 14.94
CA ALA A 353 3.24 9.14 15.57
C ALA A 353 4.59 8.62 15.07
N ALA A 354 5.29 7.89 15.93
CA ALA A 354 6.54 7.20 15.62
C ALA A 354 6.68 5.92 16.46
N ASP A 355 7.51 4.99 15.98
CA ASP A 355 7.97 3.86 16.77
C ASP A 355 9.02 4.34 17.79
N TRP A 356 8.92 3.86 19.02
CA TRP A 356 9.72 4.28 20.17
C TRP A 356 10.75 3.22 20.57
N ASN A 357 11.98 3.65 20.83
CA ASN A 357 13.07 2.78 21.27
C ASN A 357 13.31 2.90 22.79
N ASP A 358 12.54 2.16 23.59
CA ASP A 358 12.68 2.12 25.07
C ASP A 358 14.08 1.68 25.52
N ALA A 359 14.70 0.74 24.82
CA ALA A 359 16.05 0.27 25.18
C ALA A 359 17.09 1.40 25.10
N GLU A 360 17.01 2.25 24.07
CA GLU A 360 17.87 3.41 23.92
C GLU A 360 17.54 4.50 24.94
N ALA A 361 16.25 4.76 25.19
CA ALA A 361 15.82 5.71 26.21
C ALA A 361 16.39 5.37 27.60
N ARG A 362 16.30 4.09 28.00
CA ARG A 362 16.87 3.59 29.26
C ARG A 362 18.39 3.74 29.30
N ARG A 363 19.08 3.44 28.20
CA ARG A 363 20.54 3.62 28.09
C ARG A 363 20.93 5.09 28.32
N LEU A 364 20.22 6.02 27.70
CA LEU A 364 20.49 7.45 27.84
C LEU A 364 20.19 8.00 29.25
N LEU A 365 19.17 7.46 29.92
CA LEU A 365 18.81 7.83 31.29
C LEU A 365 19.63 7.11 32.38
N ASN A 366 20.55 6.22 32.01
CA ASN A 366 21.29 5.32 32.91
C ASN A 366 20.37 4.44 33.78
N LEU A 367 19.27 3.96 33.20
CA LEU A 367 18.35 3.02 33.84
C LEU A 367 18.78 1.58 33.57
N GLY A 368 18.43 0.67 34.50
CA GLY A 368 18.64 -0.77 34.29
C GLY A 368 17.84 -1.29 33.07
N PRO A 369 18.23 -2.46 32.51
CA PRO A 369 17.47 -3.07 31.44
C PRO A 369 16.02 -3.28 31.87
N ALA A 370 15.07 -3.11 30.95
CA ALA A 370 13.66 -3.31 31.21
C ALA A 370 13.44 -4.68 31.90
N GLN A 371 12.72 -4.69 33.02
CA GLN A 371 12.25 -5.94 33.61
C GLN A 371 11.38 -6.65 32.55
N PRO A 372 11.68 -7.90 32.17
CA PRO A 372 10.88 -8.59 31.18
C PRO A 372 9.44 -8.72 31.68
N SER A 373 8.51 -8.06 30.98
CA SER A 373 7.10 -8.38 31.07
C SER A 373 6.91 -9.83 30.64
N GLN A 374 6.51 -10.70 31.58
CA GLN A 374 6.16 -12.07 31.29
C GLN A 374 4.83 -12.10 30.54
N THR A 375 4.88 -12.11 29.22
CA THR A 375 3.78 -12.62 28.39
C THR A 375 4.13 -14.01 27.91
N THR A 376 3.64 -15.01 28.66
CA THR A 376 3.66 -16.41 28.27
C THR A 376 2.74 -16.63 27.08
N SER A 377 3.32 -16.96 25.92
CA SER A 377 2.60 -17.62 24.84
C SER A 377 2.47 -19.11 25.16
N ALA A 378 1.30 -19.69 24.90
CA ALA A 378 1.12 -21.13 24.87
C ALA A 378 0.01 -21.46 23.86
N ALA A 379 0.41 -21.86 22.66
CA ALA A 379 -0.46 -22.57 21.73
C ALA A 379 -0.34 -24.07 21.98
N SER A 380 -1.48 -24.78 21.97
CA SER A 380 -1.55 -26.24 21.90
C SER A 380 -2.07 -26.69 20.53
N PRO A 381 -1.67 -27.87 20.02
CA PRO A 381 -1.87 -28.25 18.63
C PRO A 381 -3.20 -28.98 18.39
N GLY A 382 -3.85 -28.66 17.26
CA GLY A 382 -4.99 -29.38 16.70
C GLY A 382 -5.12 -29.06 15.20
N SER A 383 -5.46 -30.06 14.40
CA SER A 383 -5.32 -30.06 12.94
C SER A 383 -6.32 -29.17 12.17
N SER A 384 -5.81 -28.10 11.56
CA SER A 384 -6.15 -27.55 10.24
C SER A 384 -5.09 -26.46 9.95
N VAL A 385 -4.89 -26.03 8.70
CA VAL A 385 -3.94 -24.93 8.39
C VAL A 385 -4.34 -23.64 9.15
N VAL A 386 -5.65 -23.37 9.22
CA VAL A 386 -6.23 -22.23 9.96
C VAL A 386 -5.96 -22.30 11.46
N ALA A 387 -5.84 -23.50 12.05
CA ALA A 387 -5.51 -23.64 13.47
C ALA A 387 -4.06 -23.22 13.80
N LYS A 388 -3.22 -23.00 12.77
CA LYS A 388 -1.83 -22.53 12.91
C LYS A 388 -1.68 -21.04 12.58
N THR A 389 -2.75 -20.36 12.16
CA THR A 389 -2.72 -18.93 11.81
C THR A 389 -3.51 -18.09 12.82
N GLN A 390 -3.29 -16.78 12.79
CA GLN A 390 -3.94 -15.81 13.65
C GLN A 390 -5.02 -15.04 12.89
N PRO A 391 -6.11 -14.60 13.55
CA PRO A 391 -7.13 -13.80 12.87
C PRO A 391 -6.66 -12.43 12.35
N ALA A 392 -5.63 -11.85 12.97
CA ALA A 392 -5.06 -10.58 12.54
C ALA A 392 -4.07 -10.81 11.39
N ILE A 393 -4.07 -9.92 10.40
CA ILE A 393 -3.15 -10.01 9.26
C ILE A 393 -1.70 -9.96 9.74
N ASN A 394 -0.95 -11.05 9.54
CA ASN A 394 0.34 -11.31 10.17
C ASN A 394 1.39 -11.87 9.18
N ALA A 395 2.64 -11.43 9.34
CA ALA A 395 3.77 -11.85 8.52
C ALA A 395 4.07 -13.35 8.62
N ASP A 396 3.91 -13.97 9.80
CA ASP A 396 4.19 -15.41 9.97
C ASP A 396 3.16 -16.29 9.23
N ASP A 397 1.90 -15.85 9.20
CA ASP A 397 0.82 -16.57 8.51
C ASP A 397 0.99 -16.47 6.99
N LEU A 398 1.36 -15.27 6.50
CA LEU A 398 1.79 -15.06 5.12
C LEU A 398 2.95 -15.98 4.73
N LYS A 399 3.96 -16.12 5.59
CA LYS A 399 5.08 -17.03 5.37
C LYS A 399 4.63 -18.50 5.29
N LEU A 400 3.67 -18.90 6.11
CA LEU A 400 3.09 -20.24 6.08
C LEU A 400 2.35 -20.50 4.76
N TYR A 401 1.49 -19.57 4.33
CA TYR A 401 0.73 -19.69 3.07
C TYR A 401 1.65 -19.69 1.85
N VAL A 402 2.58 -18.73 1.76
CA VAL A 402 3.57 -18.66 0.68
C VAL A 402 4.42 -19.93 0.65
N GLY A 403 4.91 -20.39 1.81
CA GLY A 403 5.73 -21.59 1.89
C GLY A 403 5.01 -22.84 1.37
N ALA A 404 3.70 -22.96 1.59
CA ALA A 404 2.90 -24.05 1.05
C ALA A 404 2.68 -23.91 -0.46
N LEU A 405 2.28 -22.72 -0.92
CA LEU A 405 1.96 -22.47 -2.32
C LEU A 405 3.20 -22.52 -3.21
N ALA A 406 4.32 -21.95 -2.79
CA ALA A 406 5.60 -21.91 -3.51
C ALA A 406 6.52 -23.11 -3.20
N SER A 407 5.97 -24.23 -2.74
CA SER A 407 6.73 -25.44 -2.42
C SER A 407 7.10 -26.28 -3.65
N GLU A 408 8.06 -27.19 -3.49
CA GLU A 408 8.44 -28.15 -4.52
C GLU A 408 7.28 -29.07 -4.92
N GLU A 409 6.44 -29.46 -3.97
CA GLU A 409 5.26 -30.31 -4.20
C GLU A 409 4.25 -29.67 -5.15
N MET A 410 4.16 -28.33 -5.11
CA MET A 410 3.29 -27.55 -5.98
C MET A 410 3.85 -27.42 -7.40
N ALA A 411 5.13 -27.73 -7.62
CA ALA A 411 5.79 -27.85 -8.92
C ALA A 411 5.48 -26.70 -9.90
N GLY A 412 5.43 -25.47 -9.38
CA GLY A 412 5.13 -24.25 -10.12
C GLY A 412 3.69 -24.08 -10.62
N ARG A 413 2.77 -24.94 -10.20
CA ARG A 413 1.31 -24.74 -10.27
C ARG A 413 0.75 -24.35 -11.64
N LEU A 414 1.36 -24.79 -12.73
CA LEU A 414 0.84 -24.49 -14.07
C LEU A 414 -0.60 -24.98 -14.22
N THR A 415 -1.45 -24.15 -14.81
CA THR A 415 -2.86 -24.46 -15.03
C THR A 415 -3.05 -25.81 -15.72
N GLY A 416 -3.97 -26.63 -15.20
CA GLY A 416 -4.25 -28.00 -15.64
C GLY A 416 -3.23 -29.05 -15.23
N THR A 417 -2.32 -28.74 -14.30
CA THR A 417 -1.35 -29.71 -13.75
C THR A 417 -1.76 -30.24 -12.37
N LYS A 418 -1.06 -31.28 -11.91
CA LYS A 418 -1.20 -31.77 -10.53
C LYS A 418 -0.87 -30.69 -9.49
N GLY A 419 0.12 -29.83 -9.78
CA GLY A 419 0.51 -28.72 -8.91
C GLY A 419 -0.61 -27.71 -8.70
N GLU A 420 -1.27 -27.28 -9.79
CA GLU A 420 -2.44 -26.40 -9.72
C GLU A 420 -3.59 -27.06 -8.94
N MET A 421 -3.86 -28.34 -9.16
CA MET A 421 -4.86 -29.07 -8.37
C MET A 421 -4.52 -29.09 -6.87
N LEU A 422 -3.25 -29.29 -6.49
CA LEU A 422 -2.86 -29.24 -5.08
C LEU A 422 -3.06 -27.83 -4.49
N ALA A 423 -2.62 -26.79 -5.19
CA ALA A 423 -2.74 -25.40 -4.74
C ALA A 423 -4.21 -24.97 -4.58
N THR A 424 -5.04 -25.25 -5.58
CA THR A 424 -6.47 -24.93 -5.55
C THR A 424 -7.22 -25.72 -4.48
N THR A 425 -6.83 -26.97 -4.20
CA THR A 425 -7.39 -27.74 -3.07
C THR A 425 -6.99 -27.12 -1.74
N TYR A 426 -5.72 -26.74 -1.59
CA TYR A 426 -5.21 -26.08 -0.40
C TYR A 426 -5.98 -24.79 -0.08
N VAL A 427 -6.19 -23.91 -1.06
CA VAL A 427 -6.98 -22.68 -0.90
C VAL A 427 -8.43 -22.99 -0.51
N ALA A 428 -9.07 -23.97 -1.15
CA ALA A 428 -10.43 -24.39 -0.81
C ALA A 428 -10.53 -24.94 0.63
N ASP A 429 -9.53 -25.68 1.10
CA ASP A 429 -9.47 -26.20 2.47
C ASP A 429 -9.27 -25.08 3.50
N VAL A 430 -8.47 -24.05 3.18
CA VAL A 430 -8.35 -22.86 4.03
C VAL A 430 -9.69 -22.14 4.11
N PHE A 431 -10.36 -21.86 2.99
CA PHE A 431 -11.68 -21.23 2.98
C PHE A 431 -12.72 -22.02 3.78
N LYS A 432 -12.73 -23.35 3.62
CA LYS A 432 -13.59 -24.24 4.39
C LYS A 432 -13.27 -24.19 5.89
N GLY A 433 -11.99 -24.14 6.25
CA GLY A 433 -11.54 -23.99 7.64
C GLY A 433 -11.97 -22.67 8.29
N LEU A 434 -12.10 -21.61 7.50
CA LEU A 434 -12.66 -20.32 7.93
C LEU A 434 -14.20 -20.32 8.01
N GLY A 435 -14.87 -21.36 7.53
CA GLY A 435 -16.34 -21.44 7.51
C GLY A 435 -17.00 -20.55 6.45
N LEU A 436 -16.27 -20.15 5.40
CA LEU A 436 -16.83 -19.43 4.27
C LEU A 436 -17.76 -20.33 3.46
N ALA A 437 -18.74 -19.74 2.77
CA ALA A 437 -19.63 -20.50 1.89
C ALA A 437 -18.95 -20.77 0.53
N PRO A 438 -19.13 -21.94 -0.09
CA PRO A 438 -18.65 -22.17 -1.45
C PRO A 438 -19.38 -21.27 -2.47
N ALA A 439 -18.64 -20.66 -3.39
CA ALA A 439 -19.17 -19.74 -4.41
C ALA A 439 -18.90 -20.20 -5.86
N GLY A 440 -18.42 -21.42 -6.05
CA GLY A 440 -18.26 -22.08 -7.34
C GLY A 440 -19.52 -22.78 -7.83
N VAL A 441 -19.37 -23.62 -8.86
CA VAL A 441 -20.50 -24.29 -9.52
C VAL A 441 -21.05 -25.41 -8.64
N GLY A 442 -22.36 -25.55 -8.58
CA GLY A 442 -23.05 -26.66 -7.91
C GLY A 442 -22.87 -26.70 -6.39
N GLY A 443 -22.60 -25.56 -5.75
CA GLY A 443 -22.33 -25.49 -4.31
C GLY A 443 -20.93 -25.98 -3.92
N SER A 444 -20.00 -26.02 -4.88
CA SER A 444 -18.58 -26.32 -4.64
C SER A 444 -17.75 -25.04 -4.56
N TYR A 445 -16.52 -25.14 -4.06
CA TYR A 445 -15.55 -24.04 -4.14
C TYR A 445 -14.95 -23.86 -5.55
N PHE A 446 -15.19 -24.79 -6.47
CA PHE A 446 -14.48 -24.84 -7.75
C PHE A 446 -15.34 -24.34 -8.90
N GLN A 447 -14.73 -23.59 -9.81
CA GLN A 447 -15.29 -23.28 -11.12
C GLN A 447 -14.30 -23.75 -12.19
N GLU A 448 -14.61 -24.88 -12.83
CA GLU A 448 -13.80 -25.45 -13.91
C GLU A 448 -14.03 -24.71 -15.24
N PHE A 449 -12.98 -24.60 -16.04
CA PHE A 449 -13.05 -24.11 -17.41
C PHE A 449 -12.08 -24.87 -18.32
N GLU A 450 -12.40 -24.94 -19.61
CA GLU A 450 -11.53 -25.56 -20.62
C GLU A 450 -10.60 -24.53 -21.26
N PHE A 451 -9.34 -24.90 -21.45
CA PHE A 451 -8.34 -24.10 -22.14
C PHE A 451 -7.48 -24.99 -23.06
N THR A 452 -6.74 -24.36 -23.98
CA THR A 452 -5.76 -25.09 -24.81
C THR A 452 -4.41 -25.07 -24.10
N ALA A 453 -3.90 -26.23 -23.69
CA ALA A 453 -2.64 -26.37 -22.97
C ALA A 453 -1.42 -26.55 -23.90
N GLY A 454 -1.65 -26.84 -25.17
CA GLY A 454 -0.61 -27.09 -26.15
C GLY A 454 -1.17 -27.18 -27.56
N VAL A 455 -0.28 -27.09 -28.53
CA VAL A 455 -0.59 -27.31 -29.95
C VAL A 455 0.44 -28.24 -30.56
N SER A 456 -0.03 -29.18 -31.37
CA SER A 456 0.83 -30.15 -32.06
C SER A 456 0.45 -30.23 -33.54
N PRO A 457 1.37 -30.62 -34.43
CA PRO A 457 1.06 -30.74 -35.85
C PRO A 457 0.11 -31.92 -36.07
N GLY A 458 -1.01 -31.67 -36.74
CA GLY A 458 -1.95 -32.71 -37.17
C GLY A 458 -1.46 -33.52 -38.37
N PRO A 459 -2.12 -34.67 -38.65
CA PRO A 459 -1.68 -35.60 -39.69
C PRO A 459 -1.84 -35.06 -41.11
N LYS A 460 -2.58 -33.96 -41.32
CA LYS A 460 -2.79 -33.38 -42.65
C LYS A 460 -1.75 -32.32 -43.04
N ASN A 461 -0.72 -32.11 -42.23
CA ASN A 461 0.35 -31.18 -42.56
C ASN A 461 1.15 -31.65 -43.78
N ARG A 462 1.27 -30.79 -44.78
CA ARG A 462 2.08 -31.05 -45.98
C ARG A 462 2.64 -29.75 -46.52
N LEU A 463 3.91 -29.75 -46.92
CA LEU A 463 4.55 -28.64 -47.60
C LEU A 463 5.07 -29.15 -48.95
N SER A 464 4.91 -28.34 -49.99
CA SER A 464 5.43 -28.66 -51.32
C SER A 464 6.13 -27.43 -51.91
N LEU A 465 7.34 -27.63 -52.41
CA LEU A 465 8.17 -26.62 -53.04
C LEU A 465 8.26 -26.91 -54.54
N GLY A 466 7.61 -26.10 -55.36
CA GLY A 466 7.50 -26.28 -56.82
C GLY A 466 8.23 -25.22 -57.63
N LYS A 467 8.28 -25.45 -58.95
CA LYS A 467 8.67 -24.42 -59.93
C LYS A 467 7.42 -23.86 -60.60
N ASP A 468 7.23 -22.54 -60.51
CA ASP A 468 6.03 -21.84 -60.99
C ASP A 468 4.71 -22.46 -60.49
N LYS A 469 3.58 -22.28 -61.19
CA LYS A 469 2.28 -22.87 -60.80
C LYS A 469 2.18 -24.39 -61.06
N ASP A 470 3.27 -25.04 -61.47
CA ASP A 470 3.25 -26.42 -61.95
C ASP A 470 3.51 -27.41 -60.80
N ALA A 471 2.44 -28.05 -60.33
CA ALA A 471 2.47 -28.95 -59.17
C ALA A 471 3.08 -30.34 -59.45
N LYS A 472 3.48 -30.65 -60.70
CA LYS A 472 3.85 -32.02 -61.12
C LYS A 472 5.29 -32.45 -60.81
N ALA A 473 6.15 -31.56 -60.30
CA ALA A 473 7.54 -31.84 -59.95
C ALA A 473 7.99 -31.14 -58.65
N ALA A 474 7.09 -31.01 -57.67
CA ALA A 474 7.38 -30.33 -56.40
C ALA A 474 8.13 -31.26 -55.42
N GLU A 475 9.18 -30.73 -54.76
CA GLU A 475 9.84 -31.38 -53.61
C GLU A 475 8.90 -31.33 -52.41
N GLU A 476 8.86 -32.39 -51.59
CA GLU A 476 8.08 -32.46 -50.36
C GLU A 476 8.99 -32.49 -49.13
N PRO A 477 9.28 -31.32 -48.53
CA PRO A 477 10.06 -31.25 -47.30
C PRO A 477 9.38 -32.00 -46.15
N LYS A 478 10.17 -32.67 -45.31
CA LYS A 478 9.69 -33.47 -44.19
C LYS A 478 9.30 -32.59 -43.01
N LEU A 479 8.09 -32.82 -42.50
CA LEU A 479 7.61 -32.22 -41.25
C LEU A 479 8.55 -32.56 -40.09
N ASP A 480 8.78 -31.61 -39.19
CA ASP A 480 9.66 -31.70 -38.00
C ASP A 480 11.15 -31.90 -38.30
N THR A 481 11.55 -32.01 -39.57
CA THR A 481 12.95 -32.07 -40.01
C THR A 481 13.33 -30.83 -40.82
N ASP A 482 12.57 -30.56 -41.88
CA ASP A 482 12.84 -29.46 -42.81
C ASP A 482 11.93 -28.24 -42.56
N TRP A 483 10.74 -28.49 -42.01
CA TRP A 483 9.75 -27.45 -41.74
C TRP A 483 8.78 -27.84 -40.61
N ARG A 484 8.10 -26.84 -40.03
CA ARG A 484 7.05 -27.01 -39.03
C ARG A 484 6.08 -25.82 -39.04
N PRO A 485 4.75 -26.02 -38.92
CA PRO A 485 3.82 -24.91 -38.76
C PRO A 485 4.04 -24.17 -37.45
N LEU A 486 3.78 -22.86 -37.42
CA LEU A 486 3.79 -22.09 -36.17
C LEU A 486 2.46 -22.30 -35.41
N GLY A 487 2.50 -22.34 -34.08
CA GLY A 487 1.28 -22.50 -33.25
C GLY A 487 0.21 -21.42 -33.48
N LEU A 488 0.63 -20.23 -33.97
CA LEU A 488 -0.25 -19.11 -34.34
C LEU A 488 -0.87 -19.20 -35.74
N SER A 489 -0.49 -20.20 -36.54
CA SER A 489 -0.85 -20.28 -37.96
C SER A 489 -2.34 -20.47 -38.16
N LYS A 490 -2.87 -19.90 -39.24
CA LYS A 490 -4.16 -20.31 -39.80
C LYS A 490 -4.08 -21.77 -40.27
N THR A 491 -5.05 -22.58 -39.84
CA THR A 491 -5.26 -23.96 -40.33
C THR A 491 -6.02 -23.92 -41.66
N GLY A 492 -5.66 -24.78 -42.60
CA GLY A 492 -6.31 -24.88 -43.90
C GLY A 492 -5.36 -25.28 -45.04
N GLU A 493 -5.90 -25.28 -46.25
CA GLU A 493 -5.13 -25.52 -47.47
C GLU A 493 -4.80 -24.19 -48.16
N PHE A 494 -3.53 -24.02 -48.50
CA PHE A 494 -2.99 -22.85 -49.16
C PHE A 494 -2.34 -23.30 -50.46
N GLY A 495 -2.94 -22.90 -51.59
CA GLY A 495 -2.50 -23.27 -52.93
C GLY A 495 -1.10 -22.76 -53.28
N PRO A 496 -0.51 -23.24 -54.39
CA PRO A 496 0.83 -22.85 -54.82
C PRO A 496 0.90 -21.35 -55.12
N ALA A 497 1.79 -20.64 -54.43
CA ALA A 497 2.01 -19.21 -54.62
C ALA A 497 3.50 -18.84 -54.64
N PRO A 498 3.87 -17.75 -55.34
CA PRO A 498 5.26 -17.28 -55.40
C PRO A 498 5.81 -16.90 -54.04
N VAL A 499 7.14 -16.90 -53.91
CA VAL A 499 7.85 -16.48 -52.70
C VAL A 499 8.52 -15.12 -52.89
N VAL A 500 8.49 -14.29 -51.85
CA VAL A 500 9.25 -13.04 -51.74
C VAL A 500 10.03 -13.03 -50.43
N PHE A 501 11.20 -12.43 -50.40
CA PHE A 501 12.03 -12.29 -49.20
C PHE A 501 11.95 -10.85 -48.67
N ALA A 502 11.47 -10.70 -47.43
CA ALA A 502 11.24 -9.41 -46.79
C ALA A 502 12.14 -9.23 -45.56
N GLY A 503 13.42 -9.59 -45.66
CA GLY A 503 14.42 -9.37 -44.61
C GLY A 503 14.00 -9.93 -43.24
N TYR A 504 14.01 -9.10 -42.20
CA TYR A 504 13.54 -9.48 -40.87
C TYR A 504 12.01 -9.43 -40.70
N GLY A 505 11.25 -8.99 -41.71
CA GLY A 505 9.78 -8.92 -41.64
C GLY A 505 9.25 -7.88 -40.65
N ILE A 506 10.06 -6.89 -40.29
CA ILE A 506 9.75 -5.87 -39.30
C ILE A 506 9.13 -4.64 -39.99
N SER A 507 8.09 -4.08 -39.37
CA SER A 507 7.47 -2.81 -39.78
C SER A 507 7.35 -1.94 -38.53
N ALA A 508 8.37 -1.13 -38.26
CA ALA A 508 8.48 -0.27 -37.09
C ALA A 508 8.31 1.21 -37.47
N PRO A 509 7.44 1.98 -36.79
CA PRO A 509 7.27 3.40 -37.05
C PRO A 509 8.50 4.20 -36.60
N LYS A 510 8.57 5.45 -37.06
CA LYS A 510 9.54 6.43 -36.56
C LYS A 510 9.26 6.74 -35.08
N SER A 511 10.32 6.86 -34.29
CA SER A 511 10.28 7.39 -32.92
C SER A 511 11.10 8.68 -32.82
N GLU A 512 11.08 9.33 -31.65
CA GLU A 512 11.89 10.53 -31.42
C GLU A 512 13.40 10.28 -31.60
N ALA A 513 13.86 9.06 -31.29
CA ALA A 513 15.27 8.69 -31.34
C ALA A 513 15.67 7.78 -32.52
N ASN A 514 14.71 7.17 -33.23
CA ASN A 514 14.99 6.20 -34.29
C ASN A 514 14.13 6.42 -35.55
N GLU A 515 14.74 6.29 -36.73
CA GLU A 515 14.02 6.31 -38.00
C GLU A 515 13.08 5.11 -38.17
N ALA A 516 12.10 5.23 -39.08
CA ALA A 516 11.21 4.11 -39.41
C ALA A 516 12.00 2.97 -40.10
N TYR A 517 11.59 1.73 -39.85
CA TYR A 517 12.18 0.53 -40.46
C TYR A 517 11.07 -0.35 -41.03
N ASP A 518 11.04 -0.57 -42.34
CA ASP A 518 9.99 -1.37 -42.99
C ASP A 518 10.58 -2.37 -43.99
N SER A 519 10.68 -3.63 -43.59
CA SER A 519 11.23 -4.69 -44.44
C SER A 519 10.39 -5.00 -45.70
N TYR A 520 9.20 -4.42 -45.81
CA TYR A 520 8.30 -4.59 -46.96
C TYR A 520 8.36 -3.40 -47.94
N SER A 521 9.16 -2.37 -47.64
CA SER A 521 9.23 -1.16 -48.46
C SER A 521 9.62 -1.50 -49.90
N GLY A 522 8.75 -1.12 -50.85
CA GLY A 522 8.91 -1.39 -52.28
C GLY A 522 8.66 -2.84 -52.72
N LEU A 523 8.18 -3.72 -51.83
CA LEU A 523 7.95 -5.14 -52.12
C LEU A 523 6.46 -5.46 -52.23
N ASP A 524 6.03 -5.98 -53.37
CA ASP A 524 4.67 -6.51 -53.55
C ASP A 524 4.56 -7.92 -52.94
N VAL A 525 3.85 -8.02 -51.82
CA VAL A 525 3.66 -9.28 -51.07
C VAL A 525 2.26 -9.87 -51.21
N LYS A 526 1.35 -9.21 -51.94
CA LYS A 526 -0.04 -9.62 -52.02
C LYS A 526 -0.18 -11.02 -52.63
N ASP A 527 -0.92 -11.90 -51.97
CA ASP A 527 -1.17 -13.29 -52.37
C ASP A 527 0.10 -14.16 -52.54
N LYS A 528 1.21 -13.77 -51.91
CA LYS A 528 2.51 -14.47 -51.95
C LYS A 528 2.92 -15.02 -50.59
N TRP A 529 3.84 -15.98 -50.57
CA TRP A 529 4.54 -16.39 -49.36
C TRP A 529 5.70 -15.44 -49.07
N VAL A 530 5.77 -14.92 -47.85
CA VAL A 530 6.81 -14.00 -47.42
C VAL A 530 7.83 -14.73 -46.56
N LEU A 531 9.06 -14.91 -47.06
CA LEU A 531 10.20 -15.44 -46.32
C LEU A 531 10.87 -14.32 -45.50
N VAL A 532 11.06 -14.56 -44.21
CA VAL A 532 11.70 -13.63 -43.28
C VAL A 532 12.66 -14.34 -42.33
N PHE A 533 13.62 -13.59 -41.78
CA PHE A 533 14.44 -14.03 -40.67
C PHE A 533 13.69 -13.96 -39.33
N ARG A 534 14.00 -14.90 -38.43
CA ARG A 534 13.34 -15.07 -37.12
C ARG A 534 13.55 -13.88 -36.18
N PHE A 535 14.77 -13.37 -36.10
CA PHE A 535 15.18 -12.39 -35.07
C PHE A 535 15.09 -10.94 -35.56
N LEU A 536 16.04 -10.11 -35.17
CA LEU A 536 16.20 -8.71 -35.59
C LEU A 536 17.69 -8.49 -35.93
N PRO A 537 18.05 -7.40 -36.62
CA PRO A 537 19.44 -7.09 -36.95
C PRO A 537 20.41 -7.24 -35.77
N GLU A 538 21.50 -8.01 -35.94
CA GLU A 538 22.38 -8.34 -34.82
C GLU A 538 23.46 -7.28 -34.51
N ASP A 539 23.89 -6.52 -35.53
CA ASP A 539 25.01 -5.57 -35.47
C ASP A 539 24.52 -4.10 -35.35
N VAL A 540 23.50 -3.86 -34.51
CA VAL A 540 22.90 -2.53 -34.25
C VAL A 540 23.12 -2.06 -32.81
N SER A 541 23.00 -0.75 -32.57
CA SER A 541 23.13 -0.18 -31.23
C SER A 541 22.04 -0.70 -30.27
N PRO A 542 22.26 -0.68 -28.93
CA PRO A 542 21.26 -1.09 -27.95
C PRO A 542 19.91 -0.37 -28.10
N GLU A 543 19.93 0.92 -28.43
CA GLU A 543 18.74 1.77 -28.58
C GLU A 543 17.91 1.34 -29.79
N VAL A 544 18.56 1.08 -30.94
CA VAL A 544 17.90 0.57 -32.14
C VAL A 544 17.36 -0.84 -31.89
N ARG A 545 18.15 -1.70 -31.21
CA ARG A 545 17.72 -3.06 -30.84
C ARG A 545 16.48 -3.02 -29.95
N GLN A 546 16.44 -2.12 -28.95
CA GLN A 546 15.28 -1.95 -28.08
C GLN A 546 14.05 -1.47 -28.87
N HIS A 547 14.19 -0.49 -29.75
CA HIS A 547 13.11 0.00 -30.63
C HIS A 547 12.52 -1.12 -31.51
N LEU A 548 13.39 -1.92 -32.14
CA LEU A 548 12.97 -3.00 -33.03
C LEU A 548 12.44 -4.24 -32.29
N SER A 549 12.85 -4.45 -31.03
CA SER A 549 12.52 -5.65 -30.25
C SER A 549 11.02 -5.95 -30.21
N ARG A 550 10.19 -4.92 -29.97
CA ARG A 550 8.72 -5.03 -29.94
C ARG A 550 8.16 -5.58 -31.25
N PHE A 551 8.65 -5.10 -32.39
CA PHE A 551 8.17 -5.46 -33.72
C PHE A 551 8.81 -6.75 -34.27
N SER A 552 9.86 -7.25 -33.60
CA SER A 552 10.59 -8.46 -33.99
C SER A 552 9.92 -9.76 -33.56
N ASN A 553 8.94 -9.71 -32.66
CA ASN A 553 8.21 -10.89 -32.25
C ASN A 553 7.41 -11.47 -33.44
N LEU A 554 7.39 -12.80 -33.57
CA LEU A 554 6.71 -13.55 -34.64
C LEU A 554 5.27 -13.10 -34.86
N ARG A 555 4.57 -12.69 -33.80
CA ARG A 555 3.21 -12.12 -33.88
C ARG A 555 3.16 -10.90 -34.80
N TYR A 556 4.00 -9.90 -34.52
CA TYR A 556 3.99 -8.64 -35.26
C TYR A 556 4.42 -8.86 -36.70
N LYS A 557 5.34 -9.78 -36.95
CA LYS A 557 5.73 -10.19 -38.31
C LYS A 557 4.56 -10.83 -39.07
N ALA A 558 3.84 -11.73 -38.43
CA ALA A 558 2.65 -12.36 -39.01
C ALA A 558 1.53 -11.34 -39.28
N MET A 559 1.31 -10.40 -38.36
CA MET A 559 0.35 -9.30 -38.55
C MET A 559 0.74 -8.37 -39.69
N ALA A 560 2.01 -7.95 -39.75
CA ALA A 560 2.52 -7.09 -40.81
C ALA A 560 2.39 -7.74 -42.20
N ALA A 561 2.75 -9.02 -42.32
CA ALA A 561 2.57 -9.77 -43.56
C ALA A 561 1.10 -9.86 -43.97
N ARG A 562 0.21 -10.18 -43.02
CA ARG A 562 -1.24 -10.26 -43.24
C ARG A 562 -1.84 -8.93 -43.69
N GLU A 563 -1.53 -7.85 -42.98
CA GLU A 563 -2.07 -6.51 -43.28
C GLU A 563 -1.64 -6.02 -44.66
N LYS A 564 -0.48 -6.46 -45.14
CA LYS A 564 0.03 -6.21 -46.49
C LYS A 564 -0.50 -7.21 -47.53
N GLY A 565 -1.39 -8.14 -47.13
CA GLY A 565 -2.10 -9.06 -48.03
C GLY A 565 -1.35 -10.33 -48.40
N ALA A 566 -0.31 -10.72 -47.64
CA ALA A 566 0.40 -11.97 -47.88
C ALA A 566 -0.50 -13.20 -47.76
N LEU A 567 -0.26 -14.23 -48.60
CA LEU A 567 -0.91 -15.53 -48.46
C LEU A 567 -0.43 -16.24 -47.19
N GLY A 568 0.88 -16.15 -46.92
CA GLY A 568 1.51 -16.80 -45.78
C GLY A 568 2.89 -16.25 -45.44
N LEU A 569 3.36 -16.57 -44.24
CA LEU A 569 4.67 -16.21 -43.70
C LEU A 569 5.54 -17.48 -43.55
N ILE A 570 6.77 -17.40 -44.02
CA ILE A 570 7.80 -18.42 -43.87
C ILE A 570 8.92 -17.81 -43.02
N VAL A 571 9.29 -18.46 -41.92
CA VAL A 571 10.32 -17.97 -41.01
C VAL A 571 11.53 -18.90 -41.04
N THR A 572 12.71 -18.35 -41.26
CA THR A 572 13.99 -19.07 -41.14
C THR A 572 14.85 -18.40 -40.06
N SER A 573 15.74 -19.15 -39.40
CA SER A 573 16.51 -18.59 -38.29
C SER A 573 17.59 -17.61 -38.77
N GLY A 574 18.29 -17.96 -39.83
CA GLY A 574 19.43 -17.22 -40.36
C GLY A 574 20.76 -17.85 -39.92
N PRO A 575 21.69 -18.10 -40.86
CA PRO A 575 22.95 -18.80 -40.57
C PRO A 575 23.87 -18.06 -39.57
N ARG A 576 23.77 -16.72 -39.47
CA ARG A 576 24.58 -15.91 -38.52
C ARG A 576 24.09 -15.99 -37.07
N SER A 577 22.82 -16.33 -36.88
CA SER A 577 22.20 -16.39 -35.54
C SER A 577 22.59 -17.64 -34.73
N LYS A 578 23.24 -18.63 -35.37
CA LYS A 578 23.83 -19.83 -34.72
C LYS A 578 22.91 -20.54 -33.73
N VAL A 579 21.62 -20.65 -34.06
CA VAL A 579 20.64 -21.32 -33.21
C VAL A 579 20.94 -22.83 -33.10
N LYS A 580 20.71 -23.41 -31.91
CA LYS A 580 20.78 -24.87 -31.72
C LYS A 580 19.60 -25.59 -32.38
N GLU A 581 18.41 -24.96 -32.40
CA GLU A 581 17.19 -25.47 -33.01
C GLU A 581 16.69 -24.49 -34.08
N GLN A 582 16.75 -24.90 -35.35
CA GLN A 582 16.32 -24.06 -36.48
C GLN A 582 14.79 -23.95 -36.59
N LEU A 583 14.08 -25.06 -36.40
CA LEU A 583 12.62 -25.08 -36.43
C LEU A 583 12.05 -24.52 -35.12
N ILE A 584 11.07 -23.64 -35.26
CA ILE A 584 10.44 -22.99 -34.11
C ILE A 584 9.50 -24.00 -33.44
N ARG A 585 9.65 -24.22 -32.13
CA ARG A 585 8.75 -25.10 -31.36
C ARG A 585 7.32 -24.58 -31.43
N MET A 586 6.36 -25.49 -31.58
CA MET A 586 4.95 -25.15 -31.51
C MET A 586 4.58 -24.87 -30.04
N THR A 587 4.25 -23.61 -29.76
CA THR A 587 3.73 -23.18 -28.46
C THR A 587 2.34 -22.59 -28.66
N PHE A 588 1.41 -22.92 -27.76
CA PHE A 588 0.10 -22.28 -27.76
C PHE A 588 0.22 -20.97 -26.99
N ASP A 589 -0.23 -19.88 -27.60
CA ASP A 589 -0.38 -18.59 -26.96
C ASP A 589 -1.82 -18.13 -27.24
N ALA A 590 -2.62 -17.98 -26.18
CA ALA A 590 -4.03 -17.62 -26.27
C ALA A 590 -4.22 -16.24 -26.92
N SER A 591 -3.23 -15.36 -26.80
CA SER A 591 -3.19 -14.04 -27.44
C SER A 591 -2.89 -14.12 -28.95
N LEU A 592 -2.39 -15.26 -29.45
CA LEU A 592 -1.99 -15.49 -30.85
C LEU A 592 -2.95 -16.36 -31.67
N ALA A 593 -3.88 -17.08 -31.03
CA ALA A 593 -4.83 -17.94 -31.74
C ALA A 593 -5.56 -17.16 -32.85
N GLY A 594 -5.43 -17.57 -34.12
CA GLY A 594 -6.09 -16.87 -35.23
C GLY A 594 -5.39 -15.60 -35.71
N SER A 595 -4.06 -15.61 -35.86
CA SER A 595 -3.30 -14.57 -36.60
C SER A 595 -3.96 -14.24 -37.96
N GLY A 596 -4.65 -15.20 -38.55
CA GLY A 596 -5.41 -15.06 -39.79
C GLY A 596 -4.56 -15.31 -41.04
N VAL A 597 -3.26 -15.55 -40.88
CA VAL A 597 -2.29 -15.83 -41.95
C VAL A 597 -1.70 -17.23 -41.77
N ALA A 598 -1.40 -17.91 -42.88
CA ALA A 598 -0.64 -19.16 -42.82
C ALA A 598 0.78 -18.84 -42.36
N ALA A 599 1.33 -19.55 -41.39
CA ALA A 599 2.67 -19.28 -40.88
C ALA A 599 3.42 -20.57 -40.56
N LEU A 600 4.64 -20.69 -41.08
CA LEU A 600 5.48 -21.86 -40.88
C LEU A 600 6.95 -21.45 -40.69
N SER A 601 7.71 -22.33 -40.04
CA SER A 601 9.17 -22.23 -39.94
C SER A 601 9.83 -23.28 -40.81
N ILE A 602 10.98 -22.95 -41.38
CA ILE A 602 11.82 -23.85 -42.17
C ILE A 602 13.27 -23.80 -41.70
N THR A 603 14.04 -24.83 -42.03
CA THR A 603 15.49 -24.84 -41.82
C THR A 603 16.21 -23.85 -42.72
N ASP A 604 17.41 -23.41 -42.31
CA ASP A 604 18.22 -22.51 -43.15
C ASP A 604 18.68 -23.21 -44.43
N GLU A 605 18.77 -24.54 -44.43
CA GLU A 605 19.03 -25.33 -45.64
C GLU A 605 17.90 -25.19 -46.66
N LEU A 606 16.64 -25.37 -46.22
CA LEU A 606 15.48 -25.23 -47.10
C LEU A 606 15.30 -23.77 -47.57
N ALA A 607 15.51 -22.80 -46.68
CA ALA A 607 15.47 -21.39 -47.03
C ALA A 607 16.59 -21.01 -48.03
N SER A 608 17.78 -21.62 -47.92
CA SER A 608 18.89 -21.40 -48.85
C SER A 608 18.55 -21.88 -50.26
N LYS A 609 17.87 -23.02 -50.40
CA LYS A 609 17.37 -23.51 -51.69
C LYS A 609 16.40 -22.52 -52.33
N ILE A 610 15.51 -21.91 -51.53
CA ILE A 610 14.54 -20.90 -52.00
C ILE A 610 15.28 -19.66 -52.51
N VAL A 611 16.14 -19.04 -51.70
CA VAL A 611 16.79 -17.76 -52.09
C VAL A 611 17.84 -17.92 -53.18
N ALA A 612 18.40 -19.12 -53.36
CA ALA A 612 19.35 -19.41 -54.45
C ALA A 612 18.76 -19.12 -55.83
N ALA A 613 17.43 -19.24 -56.01
CA ALA A 613 16.76 -18.90 -57.26
C ALA A 613 16.85 -17.40 -57.62
N ALA A 614 17.08 -16.53 -56.62
CA ALA A 614 17.34 -15.11 -56.81
C ALA A 614 18.85 -14.78 -57.00
N GLY A 615 19.72 -15.79 -57.08
CA GLY A 615 21.18 -15.60 -57.20
C GLY A 615 21.83 -15.03 -55.94
N LYS A 616 21.23 -15.26 -54.76
CA LYS A 616 21.69 -14.78 -53.45
C LYS A 616 21.88 -15.95 -52.48
N THR A 617 22.66 -15.73 -51.42
CA THR A 617 22.80 -16.67 -50.30
C THR A 617 22.21 -16.07 -49.02
N LEU A 618 21.68 -16.91 -48.11
CA LEU A 618 21.12 -16.41 -46.84
C LEU A 618 22.16 -15.67 -46.00
N GLU A 619 23.40 -16.16 -45.94
CA GLU A 619 24.50 -15.54 -45.20
C GLU A 619 24.76 -14.11 -45.68
N GLN A 620 24.82 -13.90 -47.00
CA GLN A 620 25.01 -12.56 -47.58
C GLN A 620 23.84 -11.62 -47.25
N LEU A 621 22.60 -12.13 -47.35
CA LEU A 621 21.40 -11.35 -47.04
C LEU A 621 21.33 -10.96 -45.56
N GLN A 622 21.64 -11.90 -44.67
CA GLN A 622 21.63 -11.64 -43.24
C GLN A 622 22.73 -10.66 -42.83
N ALA A 623 23.94 -10.82 -43.35
CA ALA A 623 25.06 -9.92 -43.05
C ALA A 623 24.77 -8.45 -43.44
N GLU A 624 24.05 -8.22 -44.55
CA GLU A 624 23.65 -6.88 -44.97
C GLU A 624 22.59 -6.30 -44.03
N LEU A 625 21.59 -7.09 -43.68
CA LEU A 625 20.48 -6.70 -42.81
C LEU A 625 20.89 -6.51 -41.35
N ASP A 626 21.90 -7.24 -40.86
CA ASP A 626 22.40 -7.14 -39.48
C ASP A 626 22.96 -5.77 -39.15
N SER A 627 23.41 -5.01 -40.15
CA SER A 627 23.86 -3.63 -39.97
C SER A 627 22.74 -2.64 -39.59
N GLY A 628 21.47 -3.07 -39.60
CA GLY A 628 20.30 -2.23 -39.34
C GLY A 628 19.91 -1.31 -40.50
N LYS A 629 20.60 -1.39 -41.64
CA LYS A 629 20.27 -0.60 -42.83
C LYS A 629 18.96 -1.08 -43.47
N GLN A 630 18.23 -0.14 -44.05
CA GLN A 630 17.05 -0.42 -44.85
C GLN A 630 17.48 -1.05 -46.18
N VAL A 631 17.22 -2.35 -46.36
CA VAL A 631 17.51 -3.10 -47.59
C VAL A 631 16.18 -3.42 -48.30
N PRO A 632 16.06 -3.20 -49.62
CA PRO A 632 14.86 -3.58 -50.36
C PRO A 632 14.58 -5.08 -50.28
N GLY A 633 13.30 -5.45 -50.25
CA GLY A 633 12.87 -6.84 -50.37
C GLY A 633 13.25 -7.45 -51.73
N ILE A 634 13.29 -8.78 -51.79
CA ILE A 634 13.73 -9.53 -52.98
C ILE A 634 12.59 -10.40 -53.50
N VAL A 635 12.33 -10.34 -54.80
CA VAL A 635 11.45 -11.30 -55.47
C VAL A 635 12.24 -12.56 -55.76
N VAL A 636 11.71 -13.73 -55.39
CA VAL A 636 12.36 -15.03 -55.64
C VAL A 636 11.75 -15.66 -56.89
N PRO A 637 12.41 -15.63 -58.06
CA PRO A 637 11.82 -16.09 -59.30
C PRO A 637 11.75 -17.62 -59.36
N GLY A 638 10.72 -18.15 -60.02
CA GLY A 638 10.63 -19.59 -60.34
C GLY A 638 10.43 -20.53 -59.15
N VAL A 639 10.08 -20.02 -57.97
CA VAL A 639 9.78 -20.81 -56.77
C VAL A 639 8.34 -20.58 -56.33
N SER A 640 7.59 -21.67 -56.13
CA SER A 640 6.26 -21.64 -55.52
C SER A 640 6.20 -22.52 -54.28
N VAL A 641 5.44 -22.08 -53.29
CA VAL A 641 5.19 -22.85 -52.05
C VAL A 641 3.69 -23.11 -51.95
N GLN A 642 3.37 -24.37 -51.65
CA GLN A 642 2.03 -24.83 -51.30
C GLN A 642 2.08 -25.47 -49.91
N ALA A 643 1.09 -25.21 -49.06
CA ALA A 643 1.03 -25.79 -47.73
C ALA A 643 -0.39 -26.23 -47.35
N SER A 644 -0.51 -27.39 -46.73
CA SER A 644 -1.64 -27.79 -45.90
C SER A 644 -1.18 -27.68 -44.46
N ILE A 645 -1.85 -26.83 -43.68
CA ILE A 645 -1.51 -26.61 -42.27
C ILE A 645 -2.64 -27.15 -41.41
N ASP A 646 -2.30 -28.08 -40.52
CA ASP A 646 -3.21 -28.76 -39.60
C ASP A 646 -2.66 -28.67 -38.17
N ILE A 647 -3.38 -28.00 -37.26
CA ILE A 647 -2.93 -27.79 -35.89
C ILE A 647 -3.93 -28.40 -34.92
N LEU A 648 -3.49 -29.44 -34.21
CA LEU A 648 -4.25 -30.04 -33.13
C LEU A 648 -4.10 -29.19 -31.87
N HIS A 649 -5.22 -28.90 -31.22
CA HIS A 649 -5.26 -28.14 -29.97
C HIS A 649 -5.48 -29.11 -28.81
N GLU A 650 -4.50 -29.24 -27.94
CA GLU A 650 -4.60 -30.09 -26.75
C GLU A 650 -5.44 -29.36 -25.70
N LYS A 651 -6.67 -29.83 -25.47
CA LYS A 651 -7.56 -29.25 -24.45
C LYS A 651 -7.27 -29.85 -23.08
N LYS A 652 -7.13 -28.98 -22.08
CA LYS A 652 -7.11 -29.34 -20.65
C LYS A 652 -8.11 -28.48 -19.89
N LYS A 653 -8.33 -28.82 -18.62
CA LYS A 653 -9.18 -28.07 -17.70
C LYS A 653 -8.33 -27.38 -16.65
N GLY A 654 -8.64 -26.12 -16.37
CA GLY A 654 -8.17 -25.37 -15.19
C GLY A 654 -9.33 -25.14 -14.23
N ARG A 655 -9.06 -24.65 -13.02
CA ARG A 655 -10.14 -24.34 -12.06
C ARG A 655 -9.84 -23.13 -11.18
N ASN A 656 -10.81 -22.21 -11.13
CA ASN A 656 -10.83 -21.14 -10.13
C ASN A 656 -11.29 -21.71 -8.78
N VAL A 657 -10.89 -21.05 -7.69
CA VAL A 657 -11.40 -21.31 -6.33
C VAL A 657 -12.15 -20.09 -5.81
N LEU A 658 -13.43 -20.26 -5.47
CA LEU A 658 -14.35 -19.18 -5.10
C LEU A 658 -15.02 -19.48 -3.75
N ALA A 659 -14.92 -18.54 -2.81
CA ALA A 659 -15.59 -18.59 -1.51
C ALA A 659 -16.32 -17.27 -1.22
N ARG A 660 -17.37 -17.32 -0.40
CA ARG A 660 -18.22 -16.18 -0.06
C ARG A 660 -18.33 -15.96 1.44
N LEU A 661 -18.20 -14.70 1.84
CA LEU A 661 -18.62 -14.21 3.15
C LEU A 661 -19.96 -13.47 2.99
N ASP A 662 -21.05 -14.09 3.44
CA ASP A 662 -22.40 -13.52 3.30
C ASP A 662 -22.65 -12.36 4.27
N SER A 663 -23.35 -11.33 3.83
CA SER A 663 -23.90 -10.25 4.66
C SER A 663 -25.17 -10.66 5.39
N GLY A 664 -25.88 -11.68 4.89
CA GLY A 664 -27.20 -12.07 5.37
C GLY A 664 -28.35 -11.22 4.81
N LEU A 665 -28.06 -10.28 3.89
CA LEU A 665 -29.06 -9.46 3.21
C LEU A 665 -29.47 -10.08 1.87
N THR A 666 -30.65 -9.69 1.36
CA THR A 666 -31.12 -10.12 0.03
C THR A 666 -30.53 -9.22 -1.05
N ASN A 667 -29.87 -9.81 -2.05
CA ASN A 667 -29.22 -9.11 -3.18
C ASN A 667 -28.30 -7.94 -2.75
N PRO A 668 -27.35 -8.18 -1.83
CA PRO A 668 -26.51 -7.13 -1.28
C PRO A 668 -25.48 -6.57 -2.28
N GLY A 669 -25.24 -7.26 -3.40
CA GLY A 669 -24.05 -7.03 -4.22
C GLY A 669 -22.79 -7.51 -3.49
N ALA A 670 -21.68 -7.69 -4.23
CA ALA A 670 -20.45 -8.24 -3.69
C ALA A 670 -19.21 -7.41 -4.03
N VAL A 671 -18.28 -7.33 -3.09
CA VAL A 671 -16.88 -6.97 -3.36
C VAL A 671 -16.14 -8.25 -3.71
N VAL A 672 -15.40 -8.27 -4.82
CA VAL A 672 -14.54 -9.41 -5.16
C VAL A 672 -13.11 -9.06 -4.79
N ILE A 673 -12.43 -9.95 -4.07
CA ILE A 673 -11.00 -9.85 -3.73
C ILE A 673 -10.30 -11.03 -4.40
N GLY A 674 -9.38 -10.74 -5.32
CA GLY A 674 -8.79 -11.76 -6.17
C GLY A 674 -7.28 -11.70 -6.28
N ALA A 675 -6.70 -12.87 -6.52
CA ALA A 675 -5.30 -13.09 -6.86
C ALA A 675 -5.20 -14.34 -7.74
N HIS A 676 -4.25 -14.40 -8.67
CA HIS A 676 -4.04 -15.63 -9.43
C HIS A 676 -3.24 -16.66 -8.62
N ILE A 677 -3.44 -17.94 -8.93
CA ILE A 677 -2.88 -19.09 -8.22
C ILE A 677 -1.93 -19.93 -9.09
N ASP A 678 -2.06 -19.83 -10.41
CA ASP A 678 -1.24 -20.57 -11.36
C ASP A 678 0.01 -19.81 -11.78
N HIS A 679 1.11 -20.55 -11.96
CA HIS A 679 2.37 -20.00 -12.42
C HIS A 679 2.96 -20.88 -13.56
N LEU A 680 4.24 -20.74 -13.91
CA LEU A 680 4.80 -21.29 -15.15
C LEU A 680 5.21 -22.78 -15.13
N GLY A 681 5.00 -23.51 -14.03
CA GLY A 681 5.40 -24.93 -13.97
C GLY A 681 6.91 -25.11 -14.09
N ASP A 682 7.39 -25.85 -15.10
CA ASP A 682 8.82 -26.05 -15.38
C ASP A 682 9.44 -25.00 -16.34
N GLY A 683 8.66 -24.00 -16.74
CA GLY A 683 9.09 -22.95 -17.67
C GLY A 683 9.19 -23.40 -19.12
N ALA A 684 8.55 -24.51 -19.52
CA ALA A 684 8.54 -24.94 -20.93
C ALA A 684 7.79 -23.98 -21.87
N GLY A 685 7.01 -23.03 -21.32
CA GLY A 685 6.29 -21.98 -22.05
C GLY A 685 7.17 -20.81 -22.50
N GLY A 686 6.66 -19.99 -23.43
CA GLY A 686 7.43 -18.89 -24.06
C GLY A 686 7.73 -17.67 -23.18
N ASN A 687 7.22 -17.63 -21.94
CA ASN A 687 7.29 -16.46 -21.05
C ASN A 687 8.31 -16.61 -19.91
N SER A 688 9.06 -17.72 -19.87
CA SER A 688 10.09 -17.97 -18.83
C SER A 688 11.36 -17.13 -19.06
N LEU A 689 11.88 -16.53 -17.99
CA LEU A 689 13.16 -15.82 -17.91
C LEU A 689 14.28 -16.69 -17.30
N ALA A 690 14.10 -18.01 -17.26
CA ALA A 690 15.12 -18.95 -16.84
C ALA A 690 16.39 -18.88 -17.70
N LYS A 691 17.56 -18.95 -17.06
CA LYS A 691 18.86 -19.10 -17.73
C LYS A 691 19.01 -20.52 -18.27
N GLU A 692 19.97 -20.74 -19.17
CA GLU A 692 20.21 -22.06 -19.78
C GLU A 692 20.46 -23.15 -18.73
N GLU A 693 21.19 -22.85 -17.65
CA GLU A 693 21.46 -23.75 -16.53
C GLU A 693 20.26 -23.98 -15.57
N GLU A 694 19.16 -23.28 -15.78
CA GLU A 694 17.92 -23.35 -15.00
C GLU A 694 16.76 -23.97 -15.77
N LYS A 695 16.99 -24.34 -17.03
CA LYS A 695 15.96 -24.88 -17.92
C LYS A 695 15.32 -26.15 -17.34
N GLY A 696 13.99 -26.17 -17.30
CA GLY A 696 13.20 -27.29 -16.78
C GLY A 696 13.11 -27.34 -15.25
N LYS A 697 13.64 -26.34 -14.53
CA LYS A 697 13.43 -26.21 -13.09
C LYS A 697 12.03 -25.63 -12.80
N PRO A 698 11.41 -26.04 -11.68
CA PRO A 698 10.15 -25.45 -11.24
C PRO A 698 10.27 -23.94 -11.04
N HIS A 699 9.29 -23.21 -11.55
CA HIS A 699 9.08 -21.79 -11.30
C HIS A 699 8.17 -21.69 -10.09
N TYR A 700 8.71 -21.30 -8.94
CA TYR A 700 7.95 -21.37 -7.68
C TYR A 700 6.91 -20.26 -7.54
N GLY A 701 7.05 -19.13 -8.23
CA GLY A 701 6.06 -18.04 -8.25
C GLY A 701 5.76 -17.48 -6.86
N ALA A 702 6.80 -17.30 -6.04
CA ALA A 702 6.66 -16.87 -4.65
C ALA A 702 6.12 -15.44 -4.56
N ASP A 703 6.70 -14.50 -5.31
CA ASP A 703 6.13 -13.16 -5.45
C ASP A 703 4.97 -13.17 -6.42
N ASP A 704 5.19 -13.77 -7.60
CA ASP A 704 4.33 -13.56 -8.76
C ASP A 704 2.87 -13.87 -8.43
N ASN A 705 2.63 -14.94 -7.68
CA ASN A 705 1.26 -15.24 -7.32
C ASN A 705 1.03 -15.73 -5.89
N ALA A 706 2.03 -16.36 -5.25
CA ALA A 706 1.83 -16.90 -3.91
C ALA A 706 1.67 -15.77 -2.89
N SER A 707 2.39 -14.65 -3.05
CA SER A 707 2.26 -13.46 -2.20
C SER A 707 0.85 -12.86 -2.24
N GLY A 708 0.26 -12.77 -3.43
CA GLY A 708 -1.09 -12.26 -3.66
C GLY A 708 -2.16 -13.21 -3.12
N THR A 709 -2.05 -14.50 -3.44
CA THR A 709 -2.97 -15.53 -2.92
C THR A 709 -2.91 -15.62 -1.39
N ALA A 710 -1.72 -15.57 -0.79
CA ALA A 710 -1.56 -15.53 0.67
C ALA A 710 -2.21 -14.30 1.29
N SER A 711 -2.04 -13.12 0.67
CA SER A 711 -2.67 -11.87 1.12
C SER A 711 -4.21 -11.96 1.07
N MET A 712 -4.77 -12.56 0.01
CA MET A 712 -6.22 -12.79 -0.09
C MET A 712 -6.72 -13.72 1.04
N LEU A 713 -5.99 -14.78 1.36
CA LEU A 713 -6.34 -15.70 2.46
C LEU A 713 -6.32 -15.01 3.82
N GLU A 714 -5.31 -14.18 4.08
CA GLU A 714 -5.22 -13.36 5.30
C GLU A 714 -6.39 -12.37 5.42
N ILE A 715 -6.73 -11.68 4.33
CA ILE A 715 -7.89 -10.76 4.31
C ILE A 715 -9.18 -11.55 4.55
N ALA A 716 -9.31 -12.76 4.01
CA ALA A 716 -10.48 -13.62 4.23
C ALA A 716 -10.63 -14.02 5.70
N GLN A 717 -9.53 -14.41 6.35
CA GLN A 717 -9.50 -14.74 7.77
C GLN A 717 -9.83 -13.52 8.64
N TYR A 718 -9.23 -12.37 8.34
CA TYR A 718 -9.47 -11.10 9.02
C TYR A 718 -10.94 -10.65 8.96
N LEU A 719 -11.54 -10.59 7.76
CA LEU A 719 -12.93 -10.14 7.60
C LEU A 719 -13.92 -11.11 8.26
N THR A 720 -13.63 -12.42 8.21
CA THR A 720 -14.45 -13.45 8.86
C THR A 720 -14.45 -13.31 10.37
N ASP A 721 -13.27 -13.12 10.99
CA ASP A 721 -13.14 -12.90 12.43
C ASP A 721 -13.82 -11.61 12.90
N ARG A 722 -13.63 -10.51 12.17
CA ARG A 722 -14.29 -9.24 12.50
C ARG A 722 -15.81 -9.33 12.45
N LYS A 723 -16.35 -10.03 11.46
CA LYS A 723 -17.79 -10.31 11.39
C LYS A 723 -18.23 -11.17 12.58
N ALA A 724 -17.49 -12.24 12.90
CA ALA A 724 -17.81 -13.13 14.02
C ALA A 724 -17.80 -12.42 15.38
N LYS A 725 -16.91 -11.43 15.56
CA LYS A 725 -16.83 -10.58 16.76
C LYS A 725 -17.83 -9.43 16.79
N GLY A 726 -18.66 -9.27 15.75
CA GLY A 726 -19.59 -8.14 15.62
C GLY A 726 -18.91 -6.79 15.39
N GLN A 727 -17.62 -6.79 15.05
CA GLN A 727 -16.82 -5.59 14.74
C GLN A 727 -17.03 -5.12 13.29
N LEU A 728 -17.48 -6.03 12.41
CA LEU A 728 -17.91 -5.75 11.05
C LEU A 728 -19.38 -6.14 10.89
N THR A 729 -20.22 -5.18 10.49
CA THR A 729 -21.60 -5.44 10.05
C THR A 729 -21.67 -5.32 8.52
N PRO A 730 -21.60 -6.45 7.77
CA PRO A 730 -21.52 -6.38 6.33
C PRO A 730 -22.84 -5.92 5.71
N LYS A 731 -22.77 -4.94 4.82
CA LYS A 731 -23.87 -4.49 3.93
C LYS A 731 -23.77 -5.10 2.54
N ARG A 732 -22.57 -5.57 2.19
CA ARG A 732 -22.21 -6.25 0.94
C ARG A 732 -21.66 -7.63 1.26
N ASP A 733 -21.75 -8.54 0.30
CA ASP A 733 -21.03 -9.80 0.40
C ASP A 733 -19.57 -9.61 -0.01
N VAL A 734 -18.73 -10.57 0.34
CA VAL A 734 -17.37 -10.67 -0.19
C VAL A 734 -17.24 -11.98 -0.94
N ILE A 735 -16.70 -11.94 -2.15
CA ILE A 735 -16.28 -13.12 -2.90
C ILE A 735 -14.74 -13.11 -2.93
N PHE A 736 -14.13 -14.13 -2.35
CA PHE A 736 -12.69 -14.38 -2.46
C PHE A 736 -12.45 -15.31 -3.64
N ALA A 737 -11.50 -14.95 -4.50
CA ALA A 737 -11.27 -15.66 -5.75
C ALA A 737 -9.79 -15.90 -6.06
N ALA A 738 -9.39 -17.17 -6.06
CA ALA A 738 -8.10 -17.59 -6.59
C ALA A 738 -8.25 -17.97 -8.07
N TRP A 739 -7.67 -17.18 -8.96
CA TRP A 739 -7.82 -17.34 -10.42
C TRP A 739 -6.78 -18.30 -10.99
N SER A 740 -7.21 -19.19 -11.88
CA SER A 740 -6.32 -20.03 -12.68
C SER A 740 -6.29 -19.55 -14.14
N GLY A 741 -5.18 -19.77 -14.83
CA GLY A 741 -4.98 -19.45 -16.24
C GLY A 741 -4.66 -17.99 -16.48
N GLU A 742 -4.19 -17.25 -15.46
CA GLU A 742 -3.73 -15.86 -15.59
C GLU A 742 -2.55 -15.80 -16.56
N GLU A 743 -1.55 -16.65 -16.31
CA GLU A 743 -0.29 -16.78 -17.07
C GLU A 743 -0.49 -17.15 -18.54
N LEU A 744 -1.66 -17.71 -18.83
CA LEU A 744 -2.11 -18.15 -20.15
C LEU A 744 -3.03 -17.12 -20.82
N GLY A 745 -3.25 -15.96 -20.19
CA GLY A 745 -4.03 -14.84 -20.70
C GLY A 745 -5.36 -14.62 -19.99
N LEU A 746 -5.34 -14.53 -18.65
CA LEU A 746 -6.50 -14.16 -17.81
C LEU A 746 -7.72 -15.09 -18.00
N ILE A 747 -7.47 -16.37 -18.28
CA ILE A 747 -8.52 -17.28 -18.75
C ILE A 747 -9.58 -17.50 -17.66
N GLY A 748 -9.16 -17.74 -16.42
CA GLY A 748 -10.07 -18.03 -15.31
C GLY A 748 -10.93 -16.84 -14.91
N SER A 749 -10.36 -15.66 -14.69
CA SER A 749 -11.10 -14.44 -14.36
C SER A 749 -12.04 -14.01 -15.50
N THR A 750 -11.60 -14.15 -16.76
CA THR A 750 -12.44 -13.91 -17.94
C THR A 750 -13.62 -14.88 -18.00
N HIS A 751 -13.37 -16.17 -17.72
CA HIS A 751 -14.44 -17.17 -17.65
C HIS A 751 -15.46 -16.82 -16.56
N PHE A 752 -15.01 -16.43 -15.37
CA PHE A 752 -15.87 -15.96 -14.29
C PHE A 752 -16.70 -14.74 -14.72
N ALA A 753 -16.05 -13.69 -15.23
CA ALA A 753 -16.72 -12.44 -15.62
C ALA A 753 -17.73 -12.62 -16.76
N GLN A 754 -17.59 -13.67 -17.58
CA GLN A 754 -18.56 -14.01 -18.64
C GLN A 754 -19.72 -14.89 -18.14
N SER A 755 -19.45 -15.75 -17.16
CA SER A 755 -20.42 -16.72 -16.65
C SER A 755 -21.18 -16.24 -15.41
N PHE A 756 -20.74 -15.20 -14.71
CA PHE A 756 -21.38 -14.76 -13.47
C PHE A 756 -22.70 -13.99 -13.70
N PRO A 757 -23.73 -14.15 -12.84
CA PRO A 757 -23.89 -15.23 -11.86
C PRO A 757 -24.53 -16.51 -12.46
N ASP A 758 -25.10 -16.42 -13.67
CA ASP A 758 -26.05 -17.41 -14.21
C ASP A 758 -25.75 -17.88 -15.65
N GLY A 759 -24.53 -17.68 -16.14
CA GLY A 759 -24.01 -18.23 -17.40
C GLY A 759 -24.48 -17.54 -18.67
N LYS A 760 -25.20 -16.41 -18.56
CA LYS A 760 -25.90 -15.76 -19.69
C LYS A 760 -25.11 -14.67 -20.41
N GLY A 761 -23.80 -14.51 -20.14
CA GLY A 761 -22.95 -13.60 -20.91
C GLY A 761 -23.38 -12.12 -20.80
N ARG A 762 -23.37 -11.56 -19.57
CA ARG A 762 -23.81 -10.18 -19.33
C ARG A 762 -22.86 -9.14 -19.93
N ALA A 763 -23.41 -8.00 -20.35
CA ALA A 763 -22.62 -6.85 -20.79
C ALA A 763 -21.92 -6.14 -19.62
N GLN A 764 -22.49 -6.21 -18.42
CA GLN A 764 -21.97 -5.61 -17.18
C GLN A 764 -22.21 -6.53 -15.98
N LEU A 765 -21.36 -6.44 -14.95
CA LEU A 765 -21.48 -7.20 -13.69
C LEU A 765 -22.08 -6.37 -12.55
N THR A 766 -22.11 -5.05 -12.68
CA THR A 766 -22.77 -4.12 -11.75
C THR A 766 -24.29 -4.18 -11.95
N PRO A 767 -25.11 -4.22 -10.88
CA PRO A 767 -24.77 -3.99 -9.47
C PRO A 767 -24.40 -5.25 -8.64
N GLU A 768 -24.39 -6.44 -9.23
CA GLU A 768 -24.10 -7.68 -8.48
C GLU A 768 -22.66 -7.76 -7.97
N ILE A 769 -21.71 -7.18 -8.71
CA ILE A 769 -20.32 -6.97 -8.27
C ILE A 769 -20.07 -5.46 -8.25
N ILE A 770 -19.77 -4.91 -7.08
CA ILE A 770 -19.64 -3.46 -6.88
C ILE A 770 -18.20 -2.96 -7.02
N ALA A 771 -17.21 -3.84 -6.82
CA ALA A 771 -15.79 -3.54 -6.94
C ALA A 771 -14.97 -4.83 -7.06
N TYR A 772 -13.80 -4.73 -7.69
CA TYR A 772 -12.79 -5.78 -7.71
C TYR A 772 -11.45 -5.26 -7.15
N LEU A 773 -10.93 -5.92 -6.13
CA LEU A 773 -9.63 -5.64 -5.53
C LEU A 773 -8.65 -6.74 -5.95
N ASN A 774 -7.58 -6.35 -6.64
CA ASN A 774 -6.57 -7.27 -7.19
C ASN A 774 -5.29 -7.25 -6.33
N LEU A 775 -4.77 -8.44 -6.01
CA LEU A 775 -3.52 -8.64 -5.28
C LEU A 775 -2.57 -9.46 -6.15
N ASP A 776 -1.71 -8.78 -6.89
CA ASP A 776 -0.81 -9.38 -7.87
C ASP A 776 0.61 -8.82 -7.66
N MET A 777 1.61 -9.70 -7.56
CA MET A 777 2.99 -9.38 -7.17
C MET A 777 3.11 -8.36 -6.02
N VAL A 778 2.71 -8.76 -4.80
CA VAL A 778 2.69 -7.88 -3.60
C VAL A 778 3.82 -8.16 -2.61
N GLY A 779 4.76 -9.02 -2.97
CA GLY A 779 5.81 -9.57 -2.12
C GLY A 779 7.13 -8.83 -2.07
N ARG A 780 7.35 -7.87 -2.97
CA ARG A 780 8.69 -7.29 -3.22
C ARG A 780 8.74 -5.79 -2.94
N LEU A 781 7.97 -5.35 -1.95
CA LEU A 781 7.97 -3.96 -1.51
C LEU A 781 9.38 -3.50 -1.10
N ASP A 782 9.99 -2.64 -1.91
CA ASP A 782 11.27 -1.97 -1.65
C ASP A 782 11.04 -0.49 -1.31
N LYS A 783 10.56 0.32 -2.28
CA LYS A 783 10.39 1.78 -2.11
C LYS A 783 8.95 2.22 -1.91
N ASN A 784 8.08 1.94 -2.88
CA ASN A 784 6.70 2.39 -2.89
C ASN A 784 5.79 1.23 -3.29
N LEU A 785 4.60 1.15 -2.67
CA LEU A 785 3.50 0.37 -3.22
C LEU A 785 2.88 1.15 -4.38
N ILE A 786 2.67 0.47 -5.51
CA ILE A 786 1.95 1.04 -6.66
C ILE A 786 0.49 0.61 -6.58
N LEU A 787 -0.41 1.58 -6.53
CA LEU A 787 -1.86 1.36 -6.62
C LEU A 787 -2.36 1.78 -8.00
N GLN A 788 -2.81 0.82 -8.79
CA GLN A 788 -3.31 1.01 -10.16
C GLN A 788 -4.85 0.88 -10.21
N GLY A 789 -5.47 1.39 -11.27
CA GLY A 789 -6.94 1.43 -11.39
C GLY A 789 -7.59 2.58 -10.62
N VAL A 790 -6.81 3.51 -10.05
CA VAL A 790 -7.35 4.64 -9.26
C VAL A 790 -8.31 5.51 -10.07
N GLY A 791 -8.14 5.57 -11.39
CA GLY A 791 -9.03 6.30 -12.31
C GLY A 791 -10.40 5.65 -12.48
N SER A 792 -10.59 4.39 -12.10
CA SER A 792 -11.84 3.66 -12.32
C SER A 792 -13.00 4.11 -11.43
N SER A 793 -12.74 4.89 -10.38
CA SER A 793 -13.75 5.38 -9.43
C SER A 793 -13.32 6.69 -8.77
N SER A 794 -14.28 7.53 -8.38
CA SER A 794 -14.00 8.76 -7.62
C SER A 794 -13.62 8.51 -6.16
N ILE A 795 -13.95 7.34 -5.59
CA ILE A 795 -13.77 7.08 -4.16
C ILE A 795 -12.33 6.73 -3.79
N TRP A 796 -11.54 6.22 -4.74
CA TRP A 796 -10.25 5.60 -4.46
C TRP A 796 -9.25 6.52 -3.76
N PRO A 797 -9.04 7.79 -4.18
CA PRO A 797 -8.10 8.67 -3.47
C PRO A 797 -8.42 8.82 -1.98
N LYS A 798 -9.70 9.05 -1.66
CA LYS A 798 -10.16 9.23 -0.27
C LYS A 798 -10.01 7.95 0.55
N GLU A 799 -10.39 6.80 -0.01
CA GLU A 799 -10.26 5.53 0.70
C GLU A 799 -8.80 5.14 0.92
N ILE A 800 -7.94 5.32 -0.09
CA ILE A 800 -6.50 5.06 0.01
C ILE A 800 -5.89 5.94 1.11
N GLU A 801 -6.15 7.24 1.09
CA GLU A 801 -5.64 8.18 2.10
C GLU A 801 -6.09 7.78 3.51
N ARG A 802 -7.39 7.59 3.69
CA ARG A 802 -7.99 7.26 4.99
C ARG A 802 -7.41 5.97 5.57
N ARG A 803 -7.32 4.92 4.76
CA ARG A 803 -6.85 3.60 5.24
C ARG A 803 -5.34 3.55 5.40
N ASN A 804 -4.59 4.28 4.58
CA ASN A 804 -3.14 4.32 4.72
C ASN A 804 -2.67 5.14 5.93
N ALA A 805 -3.47 6.06 6.47
CA ALA A 805 -3.10 6.87 7.63
C ALA A 805 -2.64 6.02 8.85
N VAL A 806 -3.29 4.88 9.09
CA VAL A 806 -2.92 3.96 10.19
C VAL A 806 -1.80 2.97 9.82
N ILE A 807 -1.52 2.78 8.53
CA ILE A 807 -0.52 1.82 8.03
C ILE A 807 0.83 2.50 7.80
N GLY A 808 0.83 3.67 7.17
CA GLY A 808 2.03 4.43 6.83
C GLY A 808 2.84 3.83 5.69
N LEU A 809 2.21 3.23 4.67
CA LEU A 809 2.93 2.78 3.48
C LEU A 809 3.34 3.98 2.61
N PRO A 810 4.55 3.98 2.04
CA PRO A 810 4.90 4.86 0.93
C PRO A 810 4.13 4.41 -0.33
N LEU A 811 3.35 5.31 -0.95
CA LEU A 811 2.43 4.98 -2.04
C LEU A 811 2.70 5.81 -3.30
N VAL A 812 2.53 5.18 -4.46
CA VAL A 812 2.38 5.84 -5.77
C VAL A 812 1.06 5.39 -6.39
N THR A 813 0.23 6.32 -6.82
CA THR A 813 -1.08 6.03 -7.44
C THR A 813 -1.05 6.23 -8.95
N GLN A 814 -1.67 5.32 -9.70
CA GLN A 814 -1.81 5.39 -11.16
C GLN A 814 -3.28 5.29 -11.58
N ASN A 815 -3.70 6.15 -12.52
CA ASN A 815 -5.08 6.21 -12.99
C ASN A 815 -5.44 5.13 -14.03
N GLU A 816 -4.45 4.52 -14.69
CA GLU A 816 -4.66 3.51 -15.73
C GLU A 816 -5.51 2.35 -15.19
N SER A 817 -6.50 1.92 -15.97
CA SER A 817 -7.49 0.91 -15.58
C SER A 817 -7.55 -0.27 -16.57
N TYR A 818 -6.90 -0.18 -17.73
CA TYR A 818 -6.63 -1.31 -18.61
C TYR A 818 -5.30 -1.96 -18.20
N LEU A 819 -5.36 -2.88 -17.25
CA LEU A 819 -4.19 -3.52 -16.64
C LEU A 819 -3.93 -4.91 -17.25
N PRO A 820 -2.68 -5.36 -17.39
CA PRO A 820 -2.37 -6.69 -17.90
C PRO A 820 -2.55 -7.79 -16.82
N THR A 821 -3.61 -7.69 -16.00
CA THR A 821 -3.91 -8.59 -14.87
C THR A 821 -5.39 -8.96 -14.87
N ASP A 822 -5.82 -9.85 -13.98
CA ASP A 822 -7.22 -10.26 -13.81
C ASP A 822 -8.21 -9.09 -13.61
N ALA A 823 -7.73 -7.92 -13.15
CA ALA A 823 -8.54 -6.72 -13.00
C ALA A 823 -9.22 -6.27 -14.30
N THR A 824 -8.58 -6.51 -15.46
CA THR A 824 -9.16 -6.15 -16.75
C THR A 824 -10.43 -6.94 -17.06
N ALA A 825 -10.56 -8.20 -16.61
CA ALA A 825 -11.78 -8.98 -16.81
C ALA A 825 -13.02 -8.33 -16.16
N PHE A 826 -12.81 -7.59 -15.07
CA PHE A 826 -13.83 -6.85 -14.33
C PHE A 826 -14.05 -5.45 -14.89
N TYR A 827 -12.98 -4.70 -15.17
CA TYR A 827 -13.08 -3.32 -15.65
C TYR A 827 -13.88 -3.22 -16.96
N ILE A 828 -13.61 -4.12 -17.93
CA ILE A 828 -14.36 -4.16 -19.20
C ILE A 828 -15.83 -4.54 -19.04
N LYS A 829 -16.23 -5.03 -17.86
CA LYS A 829 -17.61 -5.34 -17.45
C LYS A 829 -18.21 -4.28 -16.53
N LYS A 830 -17.66 -3.06 -16.55
CA LYS A 830 -18.12 -1.88 -15.81
C LYS A 830 -18.06 -2.02 -14.29
N VAL A 831 -17.06 -2.75 -13.79
CA VAL A 831 -16.76 -2.87 -12.36
C VAL A 831 -15.56 -1.98 -12.03
N PRO A 832 -15.65 -1.08 -11.04
CA PRO A 832 -14.51 -0.35 -10.52
C PRO A 832 -13.43 -1.28 -9.97
N ILE A 833 -12.16 -0.99 -10.25
CA ILE A 833 -11.02 -1.82 -9.87
C ILE A 833 -10.02 -1.05 -9.02
N LEU A 834 -9.29 -1.75 -8.16
CA LEU A 834 -8.08 -1.25 -7.51
C LEU A 834 -7.08 -2.40 -7.41
N SER A 835 -5.88 -2.20 -7.94
CA SER A 835 -4.84 -3.24 -7.99
C SER A 835 -3.60 -2.79 -7.22
N ALA A 836 -3.15 -3.63 -6.30
CA ALA A 836 -1.89 -3.43 -5.57
C ALA A 836 -0.76 -4.19 -6.27
N PHE A 837 0.39 -3.53 -6.46
CA PHE A 837 1.54 -4.06 -7.18
C PHE A 837 2.85 -3.49 -6.61
N THR A 838 3.88 -4.33 -6.44
CA THR A 838 5.18 -3.90 -5.87
C THR A 838 6.28 -3.62 -6.90
N GLY A 839 6.00 -3.77 -8.19
CA GLY A 839 6.98 -3.56 -9.26
C GLY A 839 7.59 -4.87 -9.75
N ALA A 840 8.17 -4.82 -10.95
CA ALA A 840 8.89 -5.96 -11.50
C ALA A 840 10.32 -6.07 -10.94
N HIS A 841 10.88 -7.27 -10.99
CA HIS A 841 12.23 -7.58 -10.51
C HIS A 841 12.91 -8.66 -11.35
N GLU A 842 14.23 -8.81 -11.21
CA GLU A 842 15.07 -9.71 -12.05
C GLU A 842 14.74 -11.21 -11.91
N ASP A 843 14.10 -11.61 -10.81
CA ASP A 843 13.68 -12.99 -10.58
C ASP A 843 12.30 -13.33 -11.18
N TYR A 844 11.60 -12.35 -11.76
CA TYR A 844 10.27 -12.52 -12.34
C TYR A 844 10.25 -13.63 -13.40
N HIS A 845 9.17 -14.42 -13.44
CA HIS A 845 9.02 -15.54 -14.37
C HIS A 845 10.26 -16.47 -14.44
N SER A 846 10.92 -16.70 -13.29
CA SER A 846 12.11 -17.56 -13.24
C SER A 846 12.07 -18.52 -12.05
N PRO A 847 12.86 -19.60 -12.06
CA PRO A 847 13.01 -20.51 -10.92
C PRO A 847 13.57 -19.85 -9.66
N ARG A 848 14.05 -18.61 -9.76
CA ARG A 848 14.63 -17.84 -8.67
C ARG A 848 13.60 -16.99 -7.91
N ASP A 849 12.34 -16.95 -8.35
CA ASP A 849 11.25 -16.33 -7.60
C ASP A 849 10.85 -17.22 -6.41
N THR A 850 11.60 -17.09 -5.31
CA THR A 850 11.56 -17.97 -4.15
C THR A 850 11.14 -17.24 -2.86
N ALA A 851 10.53 -17.98 -1.94
CA ALA A 851 9.90 -17.44 -0.73
C ALA A 851 10.85 -16.68 0.20
N ASP A 852 12.13 -17.06 0.25
CA ASP A 852 13.16 -16.42 1.08
C ASP A 852 13.46 -14.97 0.70
N LYS A 853 13.05 -14.55 -0.50
CA LYS A 853 13.31 -13.22 -1.07
C LYS A 853 12.18 -12.22 -0.86
N LEU A 854 11.08 -12.62 -0.22
CA LEU A 854 9.92 -11.77 0.00
C LEU A 854 10.08 -10.86 1.22
N ASN A 855 9.51 -9.66 1.13
CA ASN A 855 9.35 -8.75 2.26
C ASN A 855 8.01 -9.02 2.96
N TYR A 856 8.00 -9.94 3.92
CA TYR A 856 6.77 -10.34 4.63
C TYR A 856 6.11 -9.23 5.44
N GLU A 857 6.89 -8.32 6.03
CA GLU A 857 6.32 -7.14 6.72
C GLU A 857 5.66 -6.19 5.72
N GLY A 858 6.27 -6.04 4.53
CA GLY A 858 5.68 -5.31 3.40
C GLY A 858 4.36 -5.92 2.94
N ILE A 859 4.34 -7.24 2.71
CA ILE A 859 3.12 -7.97 2.35
C ILE A 859 2.04 -7.77 3.40
N GLN A 860 2.38 -7.91 4.69
CA GLN A 860 1.44 -7.71 5.80
C GLN A 860 0.80 -6.32 5.75
N LYS A 861 1.60 -5.27 5.56
CA LYS A 861 1.10 -3.89 5.45
C LYS A 861 0.20 -3.71 4.23
N ILE A 862 0.55 -4.30 3.07
CA ILE A 862 -0.23 -4.23 1.83
C ILE A 862 -1.57 -4.96 1.99
N ALA A 863 -1.54 -6.20 2.50
CA ALA A 863 -2.72 -6.99 2.79
C ALA A 863 -3.64 -6.26 3.79
N ARG A 864 -3.06 -5.60 4.81
CA ARG A 864 -3.83 -4.79 5.77
C ARG A 864 -4.46 -3.56 5.11
N LEU A 865 -3.74 -2.83 4.25
CA LEU A 865 -4.31 -1.70 3.51
C LEU A 865 -5.49 -2.15 2.64
N MET A 866 -5.30 -3.18 1.82
CA MET A 866 -6.33 -3.70 0.92
C MET A 866 -7.51 -4.32 1.68
N GLY A 867 -7.24 -4.98 2.81
CA GLY A 867 -8.26 -5.51 3.72
C GLY A 867 -9.11 -4.41 4.38
N LEU A 868 -8.50 -3.30 4.79
CA LEU A 868 -9.23 -2.14 5.34
C LEU A 868 -10.07 -1.43 4.27
N ILE A 869 -9.57 -1.33 3.04
CA ILE A 869 -10.36 -0.82 1.91
C ILE A 869 -11.55 -1.76 1.66
N ALA A 870 -11.33 -3.07 1.62
CA ALA A 870 -12.40 -4.05 1.48
C ALA A 870 -13.44 -3.93 2.60
N GLU A 871 -13.02 -3.84 3.87
CA GLU A 871 -13.90 -3.67 5.03
C GLU A 871 -14.77 -2.40 4.88
N SER A 872 -14.18 -1.29 4.43
CA SER A 872 -14.87 -0.03 4.14
C SER A 872 -15.99 -0.22 3.11
N LEU A 873 -15.68 -0.86 1.98
CA LEU A 873 -16.63 -1.13 0.91
C LEU A 873 -17.75 -2.08 1.37
N VAL A 874 -17.39 -3.08 2.17
CA VAL A 874 -18.32 -4.10 2.69
C VAL A 874 -19.28 -3.51 3.71
N ALA A 875 -18.84 -2.56 4.53
CA ALA A 875 -19.68 -1.86 5.51
C ALA A 875 -20.50 -0.70 4.90
N SER A 876 -20.20 -0.28 3.66
CA SER A 876 -20.84 0.87 3.02
C SER A 876 -22.17 0.54 2.35
N ASP A 877 -23.16 1.40 2.58
CA ASP A 877 -24.43 1.37 1.84
C ASP A 877 -24.25 1.93 0.41
N GLN A 878 -23.22 2.73 0.14
CA GLN A 878 -22.94 3.29 -1.18
C GLN A 878 -21.90 2.46 -1.94
N ALA A 879 -22.27 2.02 -3.15
CA ALA A 879 -21.35 1.36 -4.06
C ALA A 879 -20.42 2.38 -4.74
N PRO A 880 -19.17 2.02 -5.08
CA PRO A 880 -18.27 2.88 -5.83
C PRO A 880 -18.85 3.25 -7.20
N ASP A 881 -18.60 4.47 -7.67
CA ASP A 881 -18.94 4.86 -9.04
C ASP A 881 -17.96 4.23 -10.04
N TYR A 882 -18.47 3.88 -11.24
CA TYR A 882 -17.63 3.45 -12.36
C TYR A 882 -17.29 4.63 -13.26
N LYS A 883 -15.99 4.81 -13.52
CA LYS A 883 -15.47 5.79 -14.47
C LYS A 883 -14.81 5.08 -15.65
N GLU A 884 -15.33 5.39 -16.84
CA GLU A 884 -14.73 4.96 -18.10
C GLU A 884 -13.54 5.85 -18.42
N MET A 885 -12.39 5.23 -18.63
CA MET A 885 -11.16 5.90 -19.04
C MET A 885 -11.01 5.81 -20.56
N GLU A 886 -10.37 6.81 -21.16
CA GLU A 886 -10.02 6.75 -22.59
C GLU A 886 -9.15 5.52 -22.82
N LYS A 887 -9.55 4.70 -23.81
CA LYS A 887 -8.71 3.58 -24.25
C LYS A 887 -7.38 4.15 -24.75
N PRO A 888 -6.23 3.54 -24.38
CA PRO A 888 -4.95 3.93 -24.95
C PRO A 888 -5.05 4.02 -26.47
N LYS A 889 -4.60 5.13 -27.07
CA LYS A 889 -4.60 5.33 -28.53
C LYS A 889 -3.54 4.46 -29.18
N ASP A 890 -3.85 3.18 -29.32
CA ASP A 890 -3.39 2.29 -30.38
C ASP A 890 -4.34 1.08 -30.41
N VAL A 891 -5.07 0.97 -31.54
CA VAL A 891 -5.77 -0.20 -32.13
C VAL A 891 -7.09 0.28 -32.78
N GLN A 892 -7.03 0.52 -34.09
CA GLN A 892 -8.21 0.59 -34.95
C GLN A 892 -8.94 -0.77 -34.99
N ALA A 893 -10.26 -0.68 -35.15
CA ALA A 893 -11.26 -1.72 -35.00
C ALA A 893 -10.98 -3.06 -35.69
N GLY A 894 -11.13 -4.17 -34.93
CA GLY A 894 -11.27 -5.51 -35.50
C GLY A 894 -10.92 -6.66 -34.55
N GLY A 895 -11.83 -7.01 -33.65
CA GLY A 895 -11.79 -8.27 -32.89
C GLY A 895 -11.14 -8.17 -31.50
N ARG A 896 -11.92 -8.51 -30.47
CA ARG A 896 -11.56 -8.57 -29.05
C ARG A 896 -10.17 -9.19 -28.83
N ARG A 897 -9.30 -8.51 -28.07
CA ARG A 897 -8.21 -9.14 -27.31
C ARG A 897 -7.70 -8.26 -26.18
N VAL A 898 -7.52 -8.89 -25.03
CA VAL A 898 -6.94 -8.36 -23.78
C VAL A 898 -5.41 -8.49 -23.87
N TYR A 899 -4.69 -7.52 -23.31
CA TYR A 899 -3.22 -7.43 -23.29
C TYR A 899 -2.61 -8.55 -22.43
N LEU A 900 -1.45 -9.07 -22.87
CA LEU A 900 -0.63 -10.03 -22.11
C LEU A 900 0.78 -9.44 -22.00
N GLY A 901 1.22 -9.23 -20.76
CA GLY A 901 2.61 -9.20 -20.27
C GLY A 901 3.74 -8.65 -21.15
N THR A 902 3.71 -7.37 -21.53
CA THR A 902 4.96 -6.62 -21.73
C THR A 902 4.89 -5.29 -20.98
N ILE A 903 5.72 -5.18 -19.95
CA ILE A 903 5.86 -4.03 -19.08
C ILE A 903 6.47 -2.84 -19.86
N PRO A 904 5.84 -1.63 -19.83
CA PRO A 904 6.52 -0.39 -20.19
C PRO A 904 7.65 -0.07 -19.19
N ASP A 905 8.72 0.56 -19.65
CA ASP A 905 9.81 1.04 -18.79
C ASP A 905 9.27 2.01 -17.71
N PHE A 906 9.22 1.55 -16.45
CA PHE A 906 8.71 2.31 -15.31
C PHE A 906 9.79 3.21 -14.66
N GLY A 907 10.92 3.42 -15.34
CA GLY A 907 12.09 4.13 -14.80
C GLY A 907 12.07 5.66 -14.87
N GLN A 908 11.09 6.30 -15.52
CA GLN A 908 11.07 7.77 -15.64
C GLN A 908 9.79 8.37 -15.07
N GLY A 909 9.85 8.76 -13.79
CA GLY A 909 8.96 9.78 -13.26
C GLY A 909 9.24 11.08 -13.99
N SER A 910 8.27 11.55 -14.79
CA SER A 910 8.29 12.91 -15.30
C SER A 910 8.09 13.86 -14.13
N ASP A 911 9.13 14.60 -13.77
CA ASP A 911 9.01 15.83 -13.00
C ASP A 911 8.03 16.75 -13.74
N VAL A 912 6.84 16.92 -13.17
CA VAL A 912 5.93 18.00 -13.56
C VAL A 912 5.51 18.71 -12.28
N VAL A 913 5.83 20.00 -12.29
CA VAL A 913 5.63 21.06 -11.29
C VAL A 913 4.27 21.03 -10.60
#